data_AF-A0AAU9L0Y0-F1
#
_entry.id   AF-A0AAU9L0Y0-F1
#
_cell.length_a   1.000
_cell.length_b   1.000
_cell.length_c   1.000
_cell.angle_alpha   90.00
_cell.angle_beta   90.00
_cell.angle_gamma   90.00
#
_symmetry.space_group_name_H-M   'P 1'
#
loop_
_entity.id
_entity.type
_entity.pdbx_description
1 polymer ?
#
loop_
_entity_poly.entity_id
_entity_poly.type
_entity_poly.pdbx_seq_one_letter_code
_entity_poly.pdbx_strand_id
1 'polypeptide(L)'
;MPIPALVVATLAALSIQNVHSIVHIPLTATQHERSAQNLLQFHTQPSELRTSNKTAALEVENVLNSLSIVHTEYNNDQKNLRVQDILHNAQELHAAGHVPLENFMEFQFFGPIAIGTPPQEILVCFDTGSSDLWVPSKKCEACAGLYRFNRAQSSTYHESKTHPGFAVQYGSGKVSGHFGEDVVHIAQFEIQDTTVGIVKTEEESMAMMKADGLLGLGFDGLSTFSHPPLFFALLEQYSELDPVFAFYLSPNPNTNGSELHLGGYDEELLGALKASWQMTDVLPQFGQWTFWRIHLHSVNVGKHRNACSDGCVAFVDSGTSLIGIPGTLYLNFLYEVATFAQNQGCYCGFVQYGFQCFLCAAEDFPPLRIGVGGRHFYVLEGSDYTLCVGLTCIVLVQPSGQEMWVLGDVFMKKFYSLYDVKEKKVGFACPANSALCGVDTQGSIVSTNGNDLPSAQQSSPFFENSFNMYDMDTHAVLVLFMSGLSLVGSGFIVSSFVQYPNLHSFRSFSLFFWLSLCTLGYSLTLWIAGVWRVHQTHIIFCALLRSMQQFLGTAILFFSAAVGLELIRAARWTHSSTVEYKMVYHVVTWCYATVTGTFSLFTGVIGFLPDGAGACQACFVGHSPGWARLLLFYFPATLTILLAGIAVYLVVTGFSGQSLPPQAERARRSSGQLLSSCVATVAALFLPTLFGWLQVFGADWVTSGFCLYLSELCFYSQGLLNALSWAFNPSYRVARYRGNNATGGEGARLMAPN
;
A
#
# COMPACT_ATOMS: atom_id res chain seq x y z
N MET A 1 -41.81 -30.04 -27.72
CA MET A 1 -42.00 -30.41 -26.30
C MET A 1 -41.60 -29.21 -25.46
N PRO A 2 -42.42 -28.76 -24.50
CA PRO A 2 -42.20 -27.49 -23.84
C PRO A 2 -41.16 -27.61 -22.72
N ILE A 3 -40.29 -26.61 -22.65
CA ILE A 3 -39.35 -26.32 -21.56
C ILE A 3 -40.11 -25.41 -20.59
N PRO A 4 -40.15 -25.69 -19.27
CA PRO A 4 -40.81 -24.78 -18.35
C PRO A 4 -39.91 -23.57 -18.06
N ALA A 5 -40.57 -22.43 -17.98
CA ALA A 5 -40.04 -21.13 -17.66
C ALA A 5 -39.72 -21.01 -16.16
N LEU A 6 -38.51 -20.59 -15.85
CA LEU A 6 -38.20 -19.74 -14.70
C LEU A 6 -36.88 -19.01 -15.03
N VAL A 7 -36.77 -17.76 -14.57
CA VAL A 7 -35.66 -16.81 -14.84
C VAL A 7 -35.82 -15.95 -16.11
N VAL A 8 -36.93 -15.22 -16.18
CA VAL A 8 -36.99 -13.88 -16.79
C VAL A 8 -37.74 -12.98 -15.81
N ALA A 9 -37.01 -12.40 -14.86
CA ALA A 9 -37.47 -11.28 -14.05
C ALA A 9 -36.25 -10.66 -13.33
N THR A 10 -35.49 -9.82 -14.05
CA THR A 10 -34.73 -8.67 -13.49
C THR A 10 -33.87 -8.03 -14.60
N LEU A 11 -34.44 -7.66 -15.74
CA LEU A 11 -33.80 -6.73 -16.70
C LEU A 11 -34.89 -6.02 -17.51
N ALA A 12 -35.68 -5.18 -16.84
CA ALA A 12 -36.62 -4.27 -17.49
C ALA A 12 -36.90 -3.06 -16.59
N ALA A 13 -35.94 -2.14 -16.52
CA ALA A 13 -36.21 -0.74 -16.23
C ALA A 13 -35.04 0.09 -16.73
N LEU A 14 -35.17 0.60 -17.96
CA LEU A 14 -34.98 2.02 -18.30
C LEU A 14 -35.07 2.15 -19.83
N SER A 15 -36.25 2.61 -20.25
CA SER A 15 -36.56 3.00 -21.61
C SER A 15 -35.84 4.29 -21.98
N ILE A 16 -35.27 4.30 -23.19
CA ILE A 16 -34.78 5.47 -23.89
C ILE A 16 -35.97 6.33 -24.35
N GLN A 17 -35.93 7.63 -24.11
CA GLN A 17 -36.57 8.63 -24.95
C GLN A 17 -35.54 9.65 -25.45
N ASN A 18 -35.62 9.88 -26.76
CA ASN A 18 -34.78 10.71 -27.62
C ASN A 18 -34.73 12.19 -27.22
N VAL A 19 -33.57 12.85 -27.41
CA VAL A 19 -33.46 14.12 -28.15
C VAL A 19 -32.11 14.20 -28.87
N HIS A 20 -32.17 14.46 -30.18
CA HIS A 20 -31.05 14.77 -31.07
C HIS A 20 -30.36 16.09 -30.71
N SER A 21 -29.03 16.17 -30.84
CA SER A 21 -28.35 17.32 -31.49
C SER A 21 -26.90 16.97 -31.85
N ILE A 22 -26.57 17.26 -33.11
CA ILE A 22 -25.30 17.02 -33.79
C ILE A 22 -24.37 18.22 -33.52
N VAL A 23 -23.14 17.99 -33.08
CA VAL A 23 -22.04 18.96 -33.22
C VAL A 23 -20.83 18.23 -33.79
N HIS A 24 -20.50 18.56 -35.05
CA HIS A 24 -19.27 18.17 -35.72
C HIS A 24 -18.13 19.11 -35.27
N ILE A 25 -17.01 18.54 -34.86
CA ILE A 25 -15.73 19.26 -34.72
C ILE A 25 -14.71 18.58 -35.65
N PRO A 26 -14.09 19.30 -36.60
CA PRO A 26 -13.10 18.73 -37.50
C PRO A 26 -11.75 18.57 -36.78
N LEU A 27 -11.16 17.38 -36.85
CA LEU A 27 -9.78 17.14 -36.45
C LEU A 27 -8.85 17.46 -37.63
N THR A 28 -8.26 18.65 -37.64
CA THR A 28 -7.09 18.95 -38.46
C THR A 28 -5.83 18.61 -37.67
N ALA A 29 -5.11 17.58 -38.12
CA ALA A 29 -3.79 17.24 -37.62
C ALA A 29 -2.74 18.15 -38.28
N THR A 30 -2.02 18.93 -37.49
CA THR A 30 -0.79 19.60 -37.93
C THR A 30 0.40 18.94 -37.25
N GLN A 31 1.28 18.38 -38.07
CA GLN A 31 2.57 17.83 -37.68
C GLN A 31 3.53 18.99 -37.37
N HIS A 32 4.09 19.04 -36.16
CA HIS A 32 5.26 19.87 -35.89
C HIS A 32 6.33 19.06 -35.16
N GLU A 33 7.52 19.07 -35.77
CA GLU A 33 8.75 18.45 -35.31
C GLU A 33 9.15 18.96 -33.92
N ARG A 34 9.44 18.03 -33.01
CA ARG A 34 9.93 18.34 -31.67
C ARG A 34 11.45 18.51 -31.72
N SER A 35 11.94 19.74 -31.50
CA SER A 35 13.33 20.02 -31.13
C SER A 35 13.48 20.06 -29.61
N ALA A 36 14.59 19.54 -29.10
CA ALA A 36 14.90 19.26 -27.69
C ALA A 36 15.18 20.51 -26.81
N GLN A 37 14.58 21.66 -27.10
CA GLN A 37 14.78 22.92 -26.35
C GLN A 37 13.55 23.43 -25.59
N ASN A 38 12.41 22.74 -25.63
CA ASN A 38 11.18 23.12 -24.91
C ASN A 38 10.92 22.32 -23.61
N LEU A 39 11.94 21.71 -23.00
CA LEU A 39 11.80 20.97 -21.74
C LEU A 39 12.45 21.65 -20.52
N LEU A 40 12.90 22.90 -20.65
CA LEU A 40 13.52 23.64 -19.55
C LEU A 40 13.03 25.09 -19.59
N GLN A 41 11.88 25.37 -18.98
CA GLN A 41 11.52 26.69 -18.43
C GLN A 41 10.08 26.67 -17.88
N PHE A 42 9.93 26.29 -16.61
CA PHE A 42 8.83 26.77 -15.76
C PHE A 42 9.33 26.86 -14.32
N HIS A 43 10.01 27.96 -14.00
CA HIS A 43 9.98 28.57 -12.66
C HIS A 43 10.24 30.08 -12.81
N THR A 44 9.12 30.82 -12.72
CA THR A 44 8.91 32.14 -12.10
C THR A 44 10.04 33.18 -12.06
N GLN A 45 9.77 34.37 -12.60
CA GLN A 45 9.82 35.65 -11.85
C GLN A 45 8.83 36.69 -12.45
N PRO A 46 8.23 37.59 -11.64
CA PRO A 46 7.24 38.56 -12.09
C PRO A 46 7.78 39.99 -12.12
N SER A 47 7.41 40.80 -13.13
CA SER A 47 7.27 42.25 -12.94
C SER A 47 6.58 42.93 -14.13
N GLU A 48 5.65 43.81 -13.74
CA GLU A 48 5.21 45.06 -14.39
C GLU A 48 3.96 45.09 -15.28
N LEU A 49 3.02 45.91 -14.77
CA LEU A 49 1.70 46.28 -15.26
C LEU A 49 1.73 46.92 -16.66
N ARG A 50 0.67 46.67 -17.45
CA ARG A 50 -0.07 47.71 -18.18
C ARG A 50 -1.46 47.25 -18.62
N THR A 51 -2.47 47.77 -17.91
CA THR A 51 -3.77 48.29 -18.39
C THR A 51 -4.50 47.60 -19.54
N SER A 52 -5.71 47.07 -19.28
CA SER A 52 -7.00 47.57 -19.85
C SER A 52 -8.13 46.52 -19.81
N ASN A 53 -9.18 46.83 -19.03
CA ASN A 53 -10.62 46.49 -19.17
C ASN A 53 -11.06 45.03 -19.39
N LYS A 54 -11.70 44.41 -18.37
CA LYS A 54 -13.17 44.20 -18.20
C LYS A 54 -13.77 43.28 -19.29
N THR A 55 -14.30 42.08 -19.01
CA THR A 55 -15.32 41.73 -17.99
C THR A 55 -15.46 40.21 -17.86
N ALA A 56 -15.96 39.76 -16.70
CA ALA A 56 -16.47 38.43 -16.33
C ALA A 56 -15.47 37.42 -15.73
N ALA A 57 -14.99 37.73 -14.52
CA ALA A 57 -14.60 36.72 -13.53
C ALA A 57 -15.55 36.88 -12.32
N LEU A 58 -16.40 35.88 -12.09
CA LEU A 58 -17.21 35.76 -10.89
C LEU A 58 -16.44 34.84 -9.92
N GLU A 59 -15.77 35.48 -8.96
CA GLU A 59 -15.46 35.08 -7.58
C GLU A 59 -15.00 33.64 -7.27
N VAL A 60 -13.69 33.43 -7.27
CA VAL A 60 -12.99 32.41 -6.44
C VAL A 60 -12.34 33.07 -5.19
N GLU A 61 -12.29 34.40 -5.16
CA GLU A 61 -11.65 35.20 -4.11
C GLU A 61 -12.48 35.26 -2.80
N ASN A 62 -13.79 34.97 -2.87
CA ASN A 62 -14.66 34.94 -1.69
C ASN A 62 -14.54 33.66 -0.85
N VAL A 63 -13.93 32.59 -1.37
CA VAL A 63 -13.72 31.36 -0.58
C VAL A 63 -12.42 31.47 0.24
N LEU A 64 -11.38 32.10 -0.32
CA LEU A 64 -10.10 32.34 0.38
C LEU A 64 -10.21 33.40 1.48
N ASN A 65 -11.14 34.35 1.37
CA ASN A 65 -11.40 35.35 2.42
C ASN A 65 -12.23 34.83 3.62
N SER A 66 -12.69 33.57 3.60
CA SER A 66 -13.40 32.97 4.74
C SER A 66 -12.48 32.28 5.75
N LEU A 67 -11.17 32.18 5.46
CA LEU A 67 -10.16 31.57 6.33
C LEU A 67 -9.24 32.59 7.02
N SER A 68 -9.51 33.90 6.88
CA SER A 68 -8.74 34.99 7.49
C SER A 68 -9.56 35.77 8.52
N ILE A 69 -9.78 35.15 9.68
CA ILE A 69 -10.04 35.87 10.93
C ILE A 69 -8.98 35.32 11.89
N VAL A 70 -7.76 35.85 11.91
CA VAL A 70 -7.38 37.05 12.67
C VAL A 70 -6.29 37.83 11.93
N HIS A 71 -6.62 39.02 11.41
CA HIS A 71 -5.73 40.18 11.54
C HIS A 71 -6.55 41.46 11.65
N THR A 72 -6.57 41.95 12.88
CA THR A 72 -6.87 43.30 13.32
C THR A 72 -6.12 44.33 12.47
N GLU A 73 -6.74 45.50 12.34
CA GLU A 73 -6.34 46.67 11.57
C GLU A 73 -4.82 46.97 11.56
N TYR A 74 -4.29 47.07 10.35
CA TYR A 74 -2.90 47.39 10.04
C TYR A 74 -2.66 48.89 10.22
N ASN A 75 -2.17 49.29 11.40
CA ASN A 75 -1.44 50.55 11.55
C ASN A 75 0.04 50.30 11.22
N ASN A 76 0.53 51.03 10.22
CA ASN A 76 1.93 51.11 9.82
C ASN A 76 2.78 51.61 10.99
N ASP A 77 3.39 50.71 11.79
CA ASP A 77 4.55 51.03 12.65
C ASP A 77 5.21 49.82 13.37
N GLN A 78 5.28 48.63 12.75
CA GLN A 78 6.11 47.54 13.29
C GLN A 78 7.15 47.00 12.29
N LYS A 79 8.37 47.50 12.51
CA LYS A 79 9.67 46.90 12.17
C LYS A 79 9.61 45.38 11.92
N ASN A 80 10.24 44.98 10.82
CA ASN A 80 10.90 43.69 10.60
C ASN A 80 11.17 42.94 11.91
N LEU A 81 10.42 41.86 12.18
CA LEU A 81 10.90 40.78 13.06
C LEU A 81 12.17 40.24 12.39
N ARG A 82 13.32 40.60 12.93
CA ARG A 82 14.60 40.15 12.38
C ARG A 82 14.77 38.72 12.85
N VAL A 83 15.15 37.83 11.93
CA VAL A 83 15.67 36.49 12.23
C VAL A 83 16.86 36.52 13.21
N GLN A 84 17.49 37.69 13.41
CA GLN A 84 18.47 37.93 14.47
C GLN A 84 17.88 37.93 15.90
N ASP A 85 16.56 38.06 16.06
CA ASP A 85 15.88 37.94 17.36
C ASP A 85 15.61 36.46 17.72
N ILE A 86 15.92 35.52 16.81
CA ILE A 86 15.64 34.07 16.91
C ILE A 86 16.88 33.25 17.31
N LEU A 87 18.10 33.73 17.00
CA LEU A 87 19.31 33.16 17.60
C LEU A 87 19.38 33.61 19.06
N HIS A 88 18.84 32.82 19.98
CA HIS A 88 19.28 32.90 21.36
C HIS A 88 20.76 32.58 21.39
N ASN A 89 21.59 33.56 21.77
CA ASN A 89 23.01 33.31 21.92
C ASN A 89 23.16 32.09 22.85
N ALA A 90 23.83 31.02 22.39
CA ALA A 90 24.11 29.85 23.22
C ALA A 90 24.78 30.24 24.56
N GLN A 91 25.48 31.40 24.60
CA GLN A 91 26.06 31.98 25.81
C GLN A 91 25.04 32.63 26.76
N GLU A 92 23.86 33.03 26.30
CA GLU A 92 22.75 33.52 27.15
C GLU A 92 21.91 32.36 27.68
N LEU A 93 21.77 31.28 26.90
CA LEU A 93 21.16 30.01 27.33
C LEU A 93 21.98 29.28 28.40
N HIS A 94 23.29 29.54 28.43
CA HIS A 94 24.23 29.06 29.44
C HIS A 94 23.78 29.38 30.89
N ALA A 95 23.03 30.45 31.10
CA ALA A 95 22.55 30.84 32.43
C ALA A 95 21.30 30.08 32.90
N ALA A 96 20.58 29.42 31.99
CA ALA A 96 19.27 28.86 32.25
C ALA A 96 19.23 27.32 32.24
N GLY A 97 20.31 26.66 31.79
CA GLY A 97 20.47 25.20 31.89
C GLY A 97 19.65 24.37 30.91
N HIS A 98 18.94 25.00 29.96
CA HIS A 98 18.01 24.35 29.04
C HIS A 98 18.17 24.85 27.60
N VAL A 99 17.70 24.03 26.65
CA VAL A 99 17.63 24.34 25.22
C VAL A 99 16.19 24.74 24.88
N PRO A 100 15.92 26.00 24.47
CA PRO A 100 14.61 26.39 24.02
C PRO A 100 14.31 25.73 22.67
N LEU A 101 13.07 25.31 22.49
CA LEU A 101 12.60 24.67 21.27
C LEU A 101 11.59 25.59 20.57
N GLU A 102 11.78 25.80 19.28
CA GLU A 102 10.78 26.40 18.41
C GLU A 102 9.66 25.40 18.17
N ASN A 103 8.42 25.83 18.40
CA ASN A 103 7.23 25.06 18.11
C ASN A 103 6.70 25.42 16.72
N PHE A 104 7.09 24.67 15.70
CA PHE A 104 6.58 24.90 14.35
C PHE A 104 5.26 24.13 14.13
N MET A 105 4.15 24.88 14.17
CA MET A 105 2.80 24.35 13.92
C MET A 105 2.43 23.12 14.76
N GLU A 106 3.06 22.93 15.91
CA GLU A 106 2.90 21.78 16.80
C GLU A 106 3.25 20.41 16.19
N PHE A 107 3.97 20.43 15.06
CA PHE A 107 4.39 19.23 14.32
C PHE A 107 5.90 19.05 14.30
N GLN A 108 6.68 20.09 14.61
CA GLN A 108 8.13 19.99 14.70
C GLN A 108 8.63 20.86 15.83
N PHE A 109 9.49 20.27 16.68
CA PHE A 109 10.16 20.96 17.77
C PHE A 109 11.67 20.88 17.56
N PHE A 110 12.31 22.04 17.39
CA PHE A 110 13.74 22.10 17.10
C PHE A 110 14.39 23.25 17.83
N GLY A 111 15.68 23.10 18.14
CA GLY A 111 16.42 24.11 18.89
C GLY A 111 17.87 24.20 18.43
N PRO A 112 18.60 25.18 18.96
CA PRO A 112 19.96 25.45 18.53
C PRO A 112 20.97 24.47 19.14
N ILE A 113 21.93 24.06 18.31
CA ILE A 113 23.24 23.58 18.72
C ILE A 113 24.30 24.39 17.98
N ALA A 114 25.56 24.38 18.42
CA ALA A 114 26.65 24.97 17.65
C ALA A 114 27.79 23.98 17.44
N ILE A 115 28.42 23.99 16.26
CA ILE A 115 29.46 23.04 15.88
C ILE A 115 30.71 23.79 15.42
N GLY A 116 31.87 23.36 15.90
CA GLY A 116 33.18 23.79 15.45
C GLY A 116 33.78 24.99 16.17
N THR A 117 34.95 25.41 15.69
CA THR A 117 35.73 26.53 16.28
C THR A 117 36.13 27.56 15.20
N PRO A 118 35.55 28.78 15.18
CA PRO A 118 34.49 29.26 16.07
C PRO A 118 33.16 28.51 15.88
N PRO A 119 32.31 28.46 16.91
CA PRO A 119 31.02 27.77 16.85
C PRO A 119 30.10 28.30 15.74
N GLN A 120 29.53 27.38 14.97
CA GLN A 120 28.53 27.64 13.94
C GLN A 120 27.18 27.10 14.38
N GLU A 121 26.21 27.98 14.61
CA GLU A 121 24.88 27.59 15.06
C GLU A 121 24.07 26.90 13.94
N ILE A 122 23.38 25.84 14.31
CA ILE A 122 22.51 25.00 13.46
C ILE A 122 21.28 24.63 14.29
N LEU A 123 20.09 24.67 13.67
CA LEU A 123 18.85 24.24 14.31
C LEU A 123 18.62 22.76 14.04
N VAL A 124 18.48 21.97 15.10
CA VAL A 124 18.29 20.51 15.00
C VAL A 124 16.98 20.07 15.61
N CYS A 125 16.36 19.09 14.97
CA CYS A 125 15.29 18.30 15.58
C CYS A 125 15.92 17.38 16.64
N PHE A 126 15.48 17.51 17.89
CA PHE A 126 15.92 16.64 18.97
C PHE A 126 15.05 15.38 18.96
N ASP A 127 15.63 14.25 18.57
CA ASP A 127 14.88 13.05 18.17
C ASP A 127 15.17 11.88 19.11
N THR A 128 14.22 11.51 19.96
CA THR A 128 14.35 10.31 20.81
C THR A 128 14.14 8.99 20.05
N GLY A 129 13.70 9.04 18.79
CA GLY A 129 13.56 7.92 17.86
C GLY A 129 14.85 7.52 17.13
N SER A 130 15.94 8.26 17.25
CA SER A 130 17.25 7.90 16.68
C SER A 130 18.43 8.31 17.56
N SER A 131 19.66 7.96 17.18
CA SER A 131 20.86 8.17 18.02
C SER A 131 22.02 8.88 17.32
N ASP A 132 21.88 9.17 16.02
CA ASP A 132 22.94 9.81 15.24
C ASP A 132 22.74 11.34 15.24
N LEU A 133 23.85 12.09 15.26
CA LEU A 133 23.85 13.53 15.02
C LEU A 133 24.31 13.80 13.59
N TRP A 134 23.48 14.48 12.80
CA TRP A 134 23.85 14.95 11.47
C TRP A 134 23.37 16.35 11.17
N VAL A 135 24.15 17.07 10.36
CA VAL A 135 23.88 18.44 9.93
C VAL A 135 24.19 18.61 8.44
N PRO A 136 23.47 19.49 7.74
CA PRO A 136 23.67 19.72 6.32
C PRO A 136 24.96 20.48 6.07
N SER A 137 25.76 19.99 5.11
CA SER A 137 26.97 20.67 4.66
C SER A 137 26.62 21.95 3.92
N LYS A 138 27.50 22.96 3.96
CA LYS A 138 27.46 24.14 3.07
C LYS A 138 27.27 23.80 1.58
N LYS A 139 27.66 22.61 1.15
CA LYS A 139 27.49 22.13 -0.23
C LYS A 139 26.14 21.48 -0.53
N CYS A 140 25.27 21.29 0.47
CA CYS A 140 23.96 20.72 0.27
C CYS A 140 22.91 21.82 0.04
N GLU A 141 22.61 22.06 -1.24
CA GLU A 141 21.66 23.11 -1.65
C GLU A 141 20.18 22.66 -1.50
N ALA A 142 19.90 21.36 -1.62
CA ALA A 142 18.56 20.78 -1.54
C ALA A 142 18.28 20.07 -0.20
N CYS A 143 19.01 20.41 0.86
CA CYS A 143 18.75 19.90 2.22
C CYS A 143 17.69 20.74 2.95
N ALA A 144 17.12 20.19 4.02
CA ALA A 144 16.20 20.82 4.94
C ALA A 144 16.76 22.09 5.61
N GLY A 145 15.87 22.92 6.14
CA GLY A 145 16.22 24.15 6.87
C GLY A 145 17.01 25.18 6.05
N LEU A 146 17.56 26.17 6.75
CA LEU A 146 18.24 27.35 6.20
C LEU A 146 19.76 27.34 6.46
N TYR A 147 20.20 26.90 7.63
CA TYR A 147 21.60 27.01 8.05
C TYR A 147 22.40 25.78 7.62
N ARG A 148 23.70 25.98 7.36
CA ARG A 148 24.58 24.96 6.82
C ARG A 148 25.93 25.00 7.50
N PHE A 149 26.43 23.84 7.89
CA PHE A 149 27.74 23.72 8.50
C PHE A 149 28.87 23.88 7.46
N ASN A 150 29.78 24.81 7.72
CA ASN A 150 30.96 25.05 6.91
C ASN A 150 32.22 24.53 7.60
N ARG A 151 32.59 23.28 7.29
CA ARG A 151 33.82 22.65 7.79
C ARG A 151 35.10 23.47 7.61
N ALA A 152 35.19 24.30 6.57
CA ALA A 152 36.39 25.09 6.31
C ALA A 152 36.56 26.30 7.27
N GLN A 153 35.51 26.62 8.02
CA GLN A 153 35.53 27.67 9.04
C GLN A 153 35.76 27.14 10.46
N SER A 154 35.79 25.81 10.65
CA SER A 154 36.11 25.21 11.95
C SER A 154 37.58 24.78 11.98
N SER A 155 38.35 25.28 12.95
CA SER A 155 39.73 24.87 13.18
C SER A 155 39.86 23.52 13.90
N THR A 156 38.78 23.03 14.51
CA THR A 156 38.72 21.77 15.24
C THR A 156 38.09 20.64 14.44
N TYR A 157 37.58 20.93 13.24
CA TYR A 157 36.99 19.92 12.38
C TYR A 157 38.04 18.94 11.83
N HIS A 158 37.77 17.65 11.99
CA HIS A 158 38.55 16.56 11.44
C HIS A 158 37.66 15.65 10.60
N GLU A 159 37.92 15.56 9.29
CA GLU A 159 37.22 14.60 8.43
C GLU A 159 37.75 13.19 8.66
N SER A 160 36.84 12.22 8.83
CA SER A 160 37.23 10.83 9.03
C SER A 160 37.92 10.27 7.78
N LYS A 161 39.14 9.77 7.95
CA LYS A 161 39.93 9.20 6.85
C LYS A 161 39.68 7.71 6.62
N THR A 162 39.05 7.03 7.58
CA THR A 162 38.87 5.57 7.59
C THR A 162 37.54 5.14 7.00
N HIS A 163 36.50 5.98 7.07
CA HIS A 163 35.18 5.68 6.55
C HIS A 163 34.71 6.78 5.58
N PRO A 164 34.58 6.47 4.27
CA PRO A 164 34.41 7.49 3.24
C PRO A 164 33.02 8.12 3.19
N GLY A 165 32.03 7.59 3.91
CA GLY A 165 30.68 8.16 3.96
C GLY A 165 29.67 7.31 4.71
N PHE A 166 28.48 7.88 4.88
CA PHE A 166 27.36 7.29 5.60
C PHE A 166 26.06 7.44 4.84
N ALA A 167 25.12 6.56 5.13
CA ALA A 167 23.74 6.70 4.72
C ALA A 167 22.82 6.15 5.80
N VAL A 168 21.89 6.97 6.27
CA VAL A 168 20.90 6.59 7.29
C VAL A 168 19.51 6.67 6.68
N GLN A 169 18.67 5.67 6.98
CA GLN A 169 17.28 5.59 6.53
C GLN A 169 16.36 5.81 7.74
N TYR A 170 15.57 6.88 7.68
CA TYR A 170 14.47 7.15 8.60
C TYR A 170 13.15 6.69 7.98
N GLY A 171 12.09 6.60 8.79
CA GLY A 171 10.75 6.32 8.28
C GLY A 171 10.27 7.36 7.25
N SER A 172 10.71 8.60 7.42
CA SER A 172 10.34 9.73 6.56
C SER A 172 11.24 9.91 5.33
N GLY A 173 12.39 9.23 5.25
CA GLY A 173 13.28 9.30 4.08
C GLY A 173 14.75 9.07 4.43
N LYS A 174 15.63 9.27 3.45
CA LYS A 174 17.06 8.95 3.54
C LYS A 174 17.97 10.17 3.53
N VAL A 175 19.04 10.11 4.32
CA VAL A 175 20.16 11.08 4.26
C VAL A 175 21.48 10.37 3.97
N SER A 176 22.40 11.03 3.27
CA SER A 176 23.76 10.51 3.08
C SER A 176 24.82 11.61 3.01
N GLY A 177 26.03 11.28 3.44
CA GLY A 177 27.09 12.26 3.66
C GLY A 177 28.44 11.66 4.04
N HIS A 178 29.27 12.47 4.70
CA HIS A 178 30.60 12.09 5.19
C HIS A 178 30.67 12.23 6.71
N PHE A 179 31.54 11.45 7.35
CA PHE A 179 31.80 11.58 8.77
C PHE A 179 32.81 12.69 9.05
N GLY A 180 32.53 13.50 10.05
CA GLY A 180 33.48 14.41 10.66
C GLY A 180 33.48 14.24 12.17
N GLU A 181 34.56 14.67 12.79
CA GLU A 181 34.68 14.90 14.23
C GLU A 181 34.85 16.40 14.44
N ASP A 182 34.14 16.96 15.40
CA ASP A 182 34.31 18.36 15.80
C ASP A 182 33.83 18.58 17.24
N VAL A 183 34.02 19.80 17.74
CA VAL A 183 33.46 20.26 19.01
C VAL A 183 31.99 20.59 18.82
N VAL A 184 31.12 20.08 19.70
CA VAL A 184 29.68 20.37 19.69
C VAL A 184 29.32 21.09 20.99
N HIS A 185 28.60 22.20 20.84
CA HIS A 185 28.04 22.98 21.94
C HIS A 185 26.53 22.79 21.98
N ILE A 186 26.01 22.50 23.17
CA ILE A 186 24.59 22.38 23.43
C ILE A 186 24.28 22.96 24.81
N ALA A 187 23.34 23.91 24.87
CA ALA A 187 23.11 24.73 26.07
C ALA A 187 24.42 25.29 26.63
N GLN A 188 24.74 25.00 27.90
CA GLN A 188 25.99 25.39 28.56
C GLN A 188 27.19 24.48 28.28
N PHE A 189 26.98 23.33 27.62
CA PHE A 189 27.98 22.28 27.55
C PHE A 189 28.80 22.35 26.25
N GLU A 190 30.10 22.17 26.39
CA GLU A 190 31.05 21.99 25.29
C GLU A 190 31.53 20.53 25.32
N ILE A 191 31.26 19.80 24.23
CA ILE A 191 31.53 18.36 24.12
C ILE A 191 32.59 18.17 23.04
N GLN A 192 33.76 17.69 23.45
CA GLN A 192 34.90 17.46 22.57
C GLN A 192 34.76 16.15 21.80
N ASP A 193 35.54 16.01 20.72
CA ASP A 193 35.72 14.77 19.95
C ASP A 193 34.40 14.08 19.53
N THR A 194 33.38 14.88 19.18
CA THR A 194 32.06 14.35 18.83
C THR A 194 31.98 13.99 17.36
N THR A 195 31.49 12.78 17.05
CA THR A 195 31.21 12.38 15.67
C THR A 195 29.93 13.04 15.15
N VAL A 196 30.03 13.73 14.02
CA VAL A 196 28.94 14.44 13.33
C VAL A 196 28.84 13.97 11.87
N GLY A 197 27.64 13.61 11.45
CA GLY A 197 27.33 13.32 10.05
C GLY A 197 27.20 14.61 9.24
N ILE A 198 28.11 14.84 8.29
CA ILE A 198 28.06 15.99 7.38
C ILE A 198 27.30 15.62 6.11
N VAL A 199 26.01 15.96 6.06
CA VAL A 199 25.09 15.55 4.99
C VAL A 199 25.40 16.25 3.68
N LYS A 200 25.42 15.46 2.61
CA LYS A 200 25.62 15.92 1.23
C LYS A 200 24.32 15.88 0.43
N THR A 201 23.47 14.90 0.68
CA THR A 201 22.21 14.69 -0.03
C THR A 201 21.14 14.15 0.90
N GLU A 202 19.94 14.71 0.77
CA GLU A 202 18.71 14.27 1.43
C GLU A 202 17.70 13.85 0.37
N GLU A 203 16.86 12.88 0.70
CA GLU A 203 15.66 12.57 -0.06
C GLU A 203 14.66 13.73 0.04
N GLU A 204 13.85 13.93 -1.01
CA GLU A 204 12.90 15.05 -1.10
C GLU A 204 11.97 15.13 0.12
N SER A 205 11.53 13.99 0.65
CA SER A 205 10.68 13.93 1.84
C SER A 205 11.39 14.38 3.12
N MET A 206 12.72 14.20 3.22
CA MET A 206 13.52 14.71 4.35
C MET A 206 13.80 16.20 4.22
N ALA A 207 14.05 16.67 3.00
CA ALA A 207 14.30 18.08 2.71
C ALA A 207 13.11 19.02 3.04
N MET A 208 11.94 18.45 3.37
CA MET A 208 10.74 19.18 3.79
C MET A 208 10.73 19.55 5.29
N MET A 209 11.68 19.05 6.08
CA MET A 209 11.83 19.42 7.49
C MET A 209 12.20 20.91 7.66
N LYS A 210 11.71 21.53 8.74
CA LYS A 210 12.05 22.93 9.08
C LYS A 210 13.37 23.06 9.81
N ALA A 211 13.69 22.11 10.69
CA ALA A 211 15.02 22.00 11.26
C ALA A 211 16.07 21.81 10.15
N ASP A 212 17.28 22.28 10.39
CA ASP A 212 18.41 22.12 9.46
C ASP A 212 18.94 20.70 9.51
N GLY A 213 19.06 20.14 10.72
CA GLY A 213 19.61 18.81 10.97
C GLY A 213 18.82 18.05 12.04
N LEU A 214 19.41 16.97 12.51
CA LEU A 214 18.81 16.08 13.50
C LEU A 214 19.86 15.65 14.52
N LEU A 215 19.46 15.60 15.79
CA LEU A 215 20.26 15.14 16.90
C LEU A 215 19.52 14.02 17.62
N GLY A 216 20.04 12.81 17.51
CA GLY A 216 19.49 11.63 18.17
C GLY A 216 19.74 11.60 19.68
N LEU A 217 18.68 11.30 20.44
CA LEU A 217 18.66 11.13 21.90
C LEU A 217 18.31 9.69 22.32
N GLY A 218 18.32 8.74 21.38
CA GLY A 218 18.18 7.31 21.60
C GLY A 218 19.45 6.67 22.17
N PHE A 219 19.40 5.35 22.40
CA PHE A 219 20.54 4.59 22.94
C PHE A 219 21.56 4.22 21.85
N ASP A 220 22.78 3.89 22.27
CA ASP A 220 23.88 3.48 21.37
C ASP A 220 23.53 2.31 20.43
N GLY A 221 22.63 1.40 20.83
CA GLY A 221 22.20 0.29 19.99
C GLY A 221 21.41 0.68 18.73
N LEU A 222 20.96 1.94 18.61
CA LEU A 222 20.37 2.50 17.37
C LEU A 222 21.36 3.30 16.54
N SER A 223 22.51 3.64 17.11
CA SER A 223 23.48 4.48 16.43
C SER A 223 24.05 3.76 15.22
N THR A 224 24.08 4.47 14.09
CA THR A 224 24.76 3.99 12.88
C THR A 224 26.24 4.37 12.94
N PHE A 225 26.55 5.51 13.56
CA PHE A 225 27.90 6.06 13.56
C PHE A 225 28.26 6.95 14.74
N SER A 226 27.30 7.56 15.42
CA SER A 226 27.57 8.35 16.64
C SER A 226 27.84 7.39 17.81
N HIS A 227 29.08 6.93 17.96
CA HIS A 227 29.50 6.02 19.03
C HIS A 227 30.57 6.68 19.92
N PRO A 228 30.22 7.14 21.13
CA PRO A 228 28.87 7.15 21.72
C PRO A 228 27.95 8.25 21.13
N PRO A 229 26.61 8.13 21.28
CA PRO A 229 25.69 9.22 20.92
C PRO A 229 25.94 10.47 21.76
N LEU A 230 25.57 11.65 21.27
CA LEU A 230 25.96 12.94 21.87
C LEU A 230 25.63 13.05 23.36
N PHE A 231 24.42 12.64 23.79
CA PHE A 231 24.04 12.72 25.20
C PHE A 231 24.88 11.80 26.09
N PHE A 232 25.33 10.64 25.58
CA PHE A 232 26.23 9.76 26.32
C PHE A 232 27.65 10.35 26.38
N ALA A 233 28.14 10.93 25.28
CA ALA A 233 29.41 11.66 25.26
C ALA A 233 29.41 12.83 26.28
N LEU A 234 28.28 13.54 26.38
CA LEU A 234 28.08 14.58 27.39
C LEU A 234 28.22 14.02 28.81
N LEU A 235 27.53 12.92 29.14
CA LEU A 235 27.61 12.31 30.47
C LEU A 235 29.00 11.76 30.81
N GLU A 236 29.77 11.33 29.82
CA GLU A 236 31.16 10.90 30.00
C GLU A 236 32.09 12.08 30.34
N GLN A 237 31.86 13.25 29.73
CA GLN A 237 32.67 14.45 29.94
C GLN A 237 32.24 15.27 31.16
N TYR A 238 30.96 15.19 31.56
CA TYR A 238 30.36 15.92 32.70
C TYR A 238 29.73 14.95 33.69
N SER A 239 30.59 14.26 34.47
CA SER A 239 30.18 13.18 35.38
C SER A 239 29.26 13.60 36.53
N GLU A 240 29.19 14.90 36.83
CA GLU A 240 28.32 15.52 37.82
C GLU A 240 26.89 15.75 37.32
N LEU A 241 26.68 15.66 36.00
CA LEU A 241 25.37 15.82 35.38
C LEU A 241 24.51 14.59 35.68
N ASP A 242 23.26 14.82 36.11
CA ASP A 242 22.34 13.70 36.25
C ASP A 242 22.06 13.05 34.89
N PRO A 243 21.98 11.72 34.79
CA PRO A 243 21.83 11.00 33.52
C PRO A 243 20.39 11.02 33.00
N VAL A 244 19.76 12.20 33.02
CA VAL A 244 18.36 12.43 32.66
C VAL A 244 18.20 13.62 31.74
N PHE A 245 17.17 13.61 30.91
CA PHE A 245 16.72 14.79 30.16
C PHE A 245 15.19 14.83 30.11
N ALA A 246 14.62 16.02 29.91
CA ALA A 246 13.17 16.21 29.90
C ALA A 246 12.71 17.16 28.79
N PHE A 247 11.56 16.85 28.20
CA PHE A 247 10.93 17.64 27.14
C PHE A 247 9.59 18.18 27.59
N TYR A 248 9.47 19.51 27.69
CA TYR A 248 8.18 20.18 27.73
C TYR A 248 7.88 20.78 26.36
N LEU A 249 6.75 20.39 25.77
CA LEU A 249 6.33 20.88 24.47
C LEU A 249 5.06 21.72 24.63
N SER A 250 5.12 22.97 24.17
CA SER A 250 3.97 23.87 24.24
C SER A 250 2.82 23.36 23.34
N PRO A 251 1.56 23.42 23.82
CA PRO A 251 0.43 22.79 23.14
C PRO A 251 -0.23 23.67 22.06
N ASN A 252 0.28 24.87 21.79
CA ASN A 252 -0.32 25.81 20.84
C ASN A 252 0.67 26.12 19.71
N PRO A 253 0.21 26.29 18.47
CA PRO A 253 1.10 26.47 17.33
C PRO A 253 1.91 27.77 17.43
N ASN A 254 3.21 27.69 17.15
CA ASN A 254 4.11 28.85 17.09
C ASN A 254 4.18 29.65 18.40
N THR A 255 3.91 29.01 19.54
CA THR A 255 4.11 29.62 20.86
C THR A 255 5.48 29.32 21.43
N ASN A 256 6.05 30.30 22.11
CA ASN A 256 7.28 30.11 22.88
C ASN A 256 7.01 29.26 24.14
N GLY A 257 8.08 28.67 24.67
CA GLY A 257 8.06 27.97 25.96
C GLY A 257 8.27 26.48 25.87
N SER A 258 8.34 25.88 24.67
CA SER A 258 8.85 24.52 24.54
C SER A 258 10.34 24.48 24.91
N GLU A 259 10.79 23.42 25.57
CA GLU A 259 12.13 23.32 26.12
C GLU A 259 12.60 21.87 26.28
N LEU A 260 13.91 21.70 26.14
CA LEU A 260 14.66 20.49 26.46
C LEU A 260 15.64 20.79 27.61
N HIS A 261 15.49 20.08 28.72
CA HIS A 261 16.40 20.15 29.86
C HIS A 261 17.38 18.98 29.81
N LEU A 262 18.69 19.27 29.92
CA LEU A 262 19.75 18.26 29.96
C LEU A 262 20.32 18.20 31.37
N GLY A 263 20.34 17.01 31.96
CA GLY A 263 20.80 16.82 33.34
C GLY A 263 19.79 17.16 34.42
N GLY A 264 18.50 17.23 34.07
CA GLY A 264 17.44 17.59 34.99
C GLY A 264 16.12 17.82 34.29
N TYR A 265 15.25 18.56 34.96
CA TYR A 265 13.94 19.00 34.50
C TYR A 265 13.56 20.30 35.24
N ASP A 266 12.57 21.03 34.73
CA ASP A 266 12.08 22.23 35.39
C ASP A 266 11.19 21.85 36.60
N GLU A 267 11.75 22.00 37.81
CA GLU A 267 11.04 21.77 39.06
C GLU A 267 9.91 22.79 39.30
N GLU A 268 10.08 24.04 38.86
CA GLU A 268 9.06 25.08 39.00
C GLU A 268 7.85 24.76 38.13
N LEU A 269 8.08 24.33 36.89
CA LEU A 269 7.04 23.85 35.98
C LEU A 269 6.32 22.63 36.55
N LEU A 270 7.06 21.62 37.01
CA LEU A 270 6.47 20.42 37.62
C LEU A 270 5.61 20.78 38.85
N GLY A 271 6.11 21.70 39.68
CA GLY A 271 5.42 22.23 40.86
C GLY A 271 4.17 23.03 40.50
N ALA A 272 4.23 23.87 39.45
CA ALA A 272 3.10 24.64 38.93
C ALA A 272 1.99 23.72 38.39
N LEU A 273 2.37 22.64 37.71
CA LEU A 273 1.46 21.59 37.25
C LEU A 273 0.89 20.74 38.41
N LYS A 274 1.46 20.86 39.62
CA LYS A 274 1.15 20.00 40.79
C LYS A 274 1.22 18.51 40.43
N ALA A 275 2.20 18.18 39.60
CA ALA A 275 2.36 16.88 38.99
C ALA A 275 3.48 16.07 39.65
N SER A 276 3.42 14.77 39.46
CA SER A 276 4.46 13.83 39.89
C SER A 276 4.80 12.88 38.74
N TRP A 277 6.05 12.43 38.71
CA TRP A 277 6.54 11.54 37.67
C TRP A 277 5.98 10.13 37.81
N GLN A 278 5.30 9.65 36.77
CA GLN A 278 4.86 8.27 36.64
C GLN A 278 5.88 7.48 35.80
N MET A 279 6.93 6.99 36.45
CA MET A 279 8.01 6.24 35.77
C MET A 279 7.56 4.85 35.31
N THR A 280 8.01 4.48 34.11
CA THR A 280 7.86 3.15 33.50
C THR A 280 9.21 2.64 33.00
N ASP A 281 9.40 1.33 33.04
CA ASP A 281 10.64 0.70 32.58
C ASP A 281 10.74 0.70 31.05
N VAL A 282 11.96 0.96 30.55
CA VAL A 282 12.32 0.79 29.14
C VAL A 282 12.64 -0.67 28.86
N LEU A 283 12.25 -1.16 27.69
CA LEU A 283 12.39 -2.56 27.27
C LEU A 283 13.51 -2.73 26.24
N PRO A 284 14.50 -3.62 26.46
CA PRO A 284 15.58 -3.87 25.52
C PRO A 284 15.13 -4.69 24.29
N GLN A 285 15.63 -4.34 23.11
CA GLN A 285 15.36 -5.04 21.85
C GLN A 285 16.50 -6.00 21.53
N PHE A 286 16.20 -7.31 21.40
CA PHE A 286 17.22 -8.34 21.13
C PHE A 286 18.42 -8.31 22.09
N GLY A 287 18.20 -7.93 23.36
CA GLY A 287 19.24 -7.82 24.37
C GLY A 287 20.06 -6.52 24.33
N GLN A 288 19.71 -5.58 23.44
CA GLN A 288 20.34 -4.27 23.34
C GLN A 288 19.38 -3.14 23.71
N TRP A 289 19.92 -2.04 24.24
CA TRP A 289 19.17 -0.82 24.46
C TRP A 289 19.16 -0.03 23.15
N THR A 290 17.97 0.17 22.58
CA THR A 290 17.78 0.80 21.28
C THR A 290 16.91 2.05 21.40
N PHE A 291 15.58 1.90 21.35
CA PHE A 291 14.61 2.99 21.49
C PHE A 291 14.20 3.20 22.95
N TRP A 292 13.56 4.34 23.22
CA TRP A 292 12.80 4.62 24.45
C TRP A 292 11.48 3.85 24.45
N ARG A 293 11.62 2.52 24.56
CA ARG A 293 10.56 1.56 24.28
C ARG A 293 9.86 1.12 25.55
N ILE A 294 8.54 1.26 25.61
CA ILE A 294 7.72 1.01 26.79
C ILE A 294 6.60 0.00 26.50
N HIS A 295 6.15 -0.70 27.54
CA HIS A 295 5.01 -1.62 27.44
C HIS A 295 3.69 -0.84 27.49
N LEU A 296 2.78 -1.13 26.56
CA LEU A 296 1.40 -0.69 26.62
C LEU A 296 0.49 -1.88 26.96
N HIS A 297 -0.22 -1.83 28.09
CA HIS A 297 -1.17 -2.90 28.47
C HIS A 297 -2.58 -2.67 27.95
N SER A 298 -2.92 -1.45 27.53
CA SER A 298 -4.20 -1.18 26.90
C SER A 298 -4.17 0.05 26.01
N VAL A 299 -4.91 0.03 24.90
CA VAL A 299 -5.23 1.23 24.12
C VAL A 299 -6.70 1.14 23.77
N ASN A 300 -7.51 2.02 24.36
CA ASN A 300 -8.96 2.01 24.19
C ASN A 300 -9.41 3.29 23.47
N VAL A 301 -10.19 3.13 22.40
CA VAL A 301 -10.87 4.22 21.70
C VAL A 301 -12.29 4.34 22.26
N GLY A 302 -12.57 5.41 23.02
CA GLY A 302 -13.85 5.58 23.69
C GLY A 302 -14.18 4.42 24.65
N LYS A 303 -15.38 3.84 24.53
CA LYS A 303 -15.84 2.69 25.34
C LYS A 303 -15.65 1.33 24.67
N HIS A 304 -14.90 1.27 23.55
CA HIS A 304 -14.77 0.09 22.71
C HIS A 304 -13.52 -0.76 23.03
N ARG A 305 -13.22 -1.72 22.15
CA ARG A 305 -12.27 -2.83 22.34
C ARG A 305 -10.85 -2.31 22.61
N ASN A 306 -10.15 -2.97 23.54
CA ASN A 306 -8.73 -2.74 23.75
C ASN A 306 -7.92 -3.21 22.52
N ALA A 307 -7.29 -2.27 21.81
CA ALA A 307 -6.43 -2.52 20.64
C ALA A 307 -5.09 -3.19 21.02
N CYS A 308 -4.81 -3.32 22.31
CA CYS A 308 -3.62 -3.92 22.90
C CYS A 308 -3.97 -4.97 23.96
N SER A 309 -4.94 -5.85 23.66
CA SER A 309 -5.41 -6.87 24.61
C SER A 309 -4.33 -7.86 25.06
N ASP A 310 -3.39 -8.18 24.17
CA ASP A 310 -2.29 -9.12 24.45
C ASP A 310 -1.00 -8.43 24.91
N GLY A 311 -1.07 -7.11 25.19
CA GLY A 311 0.09 -6.26 25.40
C GLY A 311 0.70 -5.80 24.09
N CYS A 312 1.02 -4.51 24.02
CA CYS A 312 1.69 -3.87 22.90
C CYS A 312 3.01 -3.26 23.35
N VAL A 313 3.79 -2.85 22.37
CA VAL A 313 5.00 -2.07 22.58
C VAL A 313 4.85 -0.73 21.89
N ALA A 314 5.28 0.33 22.56
CA ALA A 314 5.41 1.66 21.98
C ALA A 314 6.82 2.20 22.17
N PHE A 315 7.24 3.10 21.31
CA PHE A 315 8.40 3.95 21.57
C PHE A 315 7.95 5.41 21.67
N VAL A 316 8.60 6.14 22.57
CA VAL A 316 8.31 7.55 22.84
C VAL A 316 9.27 8.39 22.02
N ASP A 317 8.74 9.19 21.10
CA ASP A 317 9.49 9.69 19.96
C ASP A 317 9.21 11.16 19.65
N SER A 318 10.09 12.05 20.09
CA SER A 318 10.05 13.49 19.77
C SER A 318 10.40 13.80 18.30
N GLY A 319 10.93 12.83 17.54
CA GLY A 319 11.15 12.98 16.10
C GLY A 319 9.92 12.68 15.25
N THR A 320 8.85 12.16 15.86
CA THR A 320 7.60 11.84 15.19
C THR A 320 6.47 12.77 15.63
N SER A 321 5.88 13.51 14.69
CA SER A 321 4.83 14.48 14.99
C SER A 321 3.50 13.86 15.46
N LEU A 322 3.11 12.72 14.88
CA LEU A 322 1.78 12.11 15.03
C LEU A 322 1.81 10.87 15.95
N ILE A 323 0.65 10.39 16.40
CA ILE A 323 0.60 9.05 17.01
C ILE A 323 0.77 8.01 15.89
N GLY A 324 1.80 7.19 16.00
CA GLY A 324 2.03 6.10 15.06
C GLY A 324 1.32 4.83 15.52
N ILE A 325 0.55 4.23 14.62
CA ILE A 325 -0.25 3.04 14.88
C ILE A 325 0.28 1.88 14.03
N PRO A 326 0.42 0.66 14.58
CA PRO A 326 0.77 -0.51 13.78
C PRO A 326 -0.10 -0.61 12.53
N GLY A 327 0.50 -0.90 11.38
CA GLY A 327 -0.21 -0.92 10.09
C GLY A 327 -1.42 -1.85 10.09
N THR A 328 -1.32 -2.97 10.80
CA THR A 328 -2.39 -3.96 11.01
C THR A 328 -3.60 -3.42 11.81
N LEU A 329 -3.39 -2.39 12.64
CA LEU A 329 -4.40 -1.77 13.49
C LEU A 329 -4.90 -0.43 12.96
N TYR A 330 -4.12 0.26 12.13
CA TYR A 330 -4.36 1.65 11.71
C TYR A 330 -5.76 1.90 11.15
N LEU A 331 -6.22 1.08 10.20
CA LEU A 331 -7.54 1.26 9.59
C LEU A 331 -8.68 0.94 10.57
N ASN A 332 -8.53 -0.08 11.41
CA ASN A 332 -9.52 -0.41 12.44
C ASN A 332 -9.63 0.70 13.47
N PHE A 333 -8.49 1.28 13.88
CA PHE A 333 -8.44 2.43 14.77
C PHE A 333 -9.17 3.63 14.17
N LEU A 334 -8.85 4.01 12.92
CA LEU A 334 -9.53 5.12 12.23
C LEU A 334 -11.01 4.85 12.08
N TYR A 335 -11.42 3.60 11.82
CA TYR A 335 -12.81 3.22 11.73
C TYR A 335 -13.55 3.40 13.06
N GLU A 336 -12.95 3.04 14.19
CA GLU A 336 -13.54 3.23 15.52
C GLU A 336 -13.69 4.73 15.84
N VAL A 337 -12.67 5.53 15.56
CA VAL A 337 -12.72 7.00 15.69
C VAL A 337 -13.81 7.60 14.79
N ALA A 338 -13.86 7.18 13.53
CA ALA A 338 -14.85 7.63 12.55
C ALA A 338 -16.27 7.31 13.00
N THR A 339 -16.50 6.08 13.46
CA THR A 339 -17.82 5.61 13.90
C THR A 339 -18.31 6.42 15.11
N PHE A 340 -17.42 6.67 16.07
CA PHE A 340 -17.76 7.48 17.23
C PHE A 340 -18.13 8.92 16.80
N ALA A 341 -17.29 9.56 16.00
CA ALA A 341 -17.53 10.92 15.53
C ALA A 341 -18.82 11.01 14.70
N GLN A 342 -19.04 10.07 13.78
CA GLN A 342 -20.26 10.02 12.95
C GLN A 342 -21.53 9.89 13.80
N ASN A 343 -21.48 9.18 14.93
CA ASN A 343 -22.59 9.11 15.87
C ASN A 343 -22.89 10.46 16.56
N GLN A 344 -21.94 11.39 16.56
CA GLN A 344 -22.15 12.79 17.01
C GLN A 344 -22.65 13.71 15.87
N GLY A 345 -22.79 13.20 14.64
CA GLY A 345 -23.26 13.97 13.48
C GLY A 345 -22.17 14.36 12.48
N CYS A 346 -20.93 13.92 12.68
CA CYS A 346 -19.82 14.12 11.77
C CYS A 346 -19.92 13.32 10.46
N TYR A 347 -19.16 13.75 9.45
CA TYR A 347 -18.93 13.02 8.21
C TYR A 347 -17.45 12.74 8.00
N CYS A 348 -17.00 11.55 8.41
CA CYS A 348 -15.61 11.12 8.29
C CYS A 348 -15.30 10.31 7.03
N GLY A 349 -14.11 10.50 6.44
CA GLY A 349 -13.63 9.70 5.33
C GLY A 349 -12.25 10.02 4.78
N PHE A 350 -11.75 9.15 3.91
CA PHE A 350 -10.53 9.41 3.14
C PHE A 350 -10.81 10.33 1.96
N VAL A 351 -10.07 11.44 1.90
CA VAL A 351 -10.02 12.37 0.77
C VAL A 351 -8.62 12.37 0.15
N GLN A 352 -8.43 13.14 -0.92
CA GLN A 352 -7.14 13.25 -1.62
C GLN A 352 -5.96 13.62 -0.69
N TYR A 353 -6.24 14.29 0.43
CA TYR A 353 -5.26 14.77 1.40
C TYR A 353 -5.20 13.92 2.68
N GLY A 354 -5.79 12.72 2.70
CA GLY A 354 -5.78 11.81 3.84
C GLY A 354 -7.14 11.67 4.52
N PHE A 355 -7.15 11.14 5.75
CA PHE A 355 -8.38 10.93 6.52
C PHE A 355 -8.84 12.24 7.19
N GLN A 356 -10.07 12.65 6.91
CA GLN A 356 -10.66 13.90 7.39
C GLN A 356 -12.10 13.68 7.84
N CYS A 357 -12.56 14.48 8.81
CA CYS A 357 -13.95 14.53 9.21
C CYS A 357 -14.51 15.94 9.02
N PHE A 358 -15.69 16.03 8.42
CA PHE A 358 -16.40 17.27 8.14
C PHE A 358 -17.60 17.43 9.07
N LEU A 359 -17.99 18.68 9.31
CA LEU A 359 -19.06 19.06 10.23
C LEU A 359 -18.79 18.56 11.66
N CYS A 360 -17.53 18.62 12.08
CA CYS A 360 -17.07 18.21 13.41
C CYS A 360 -16.41 19.36 14.15
N ALA A 361 -16.45 19.27 15.47
CA ALA A 361 -15.55 19.93 16.40
C ALA A 361 -14.66 18.89 17.11
N ALA A 362 -13.64 19.35 17.83
CA ALA A 362 -12.70 18.48 18.52
C ALA A 362 -13.38 17.60 19.59
N GLU A 363 -14.46 18.10 20.19
CA GLU A 363 -15.22 17.42 21.24
C GLU A 363 -16.05 16.24 20.70
N ASP A 364 -16.26 16.17 19.39
CA ASP A 364 -17.02 15.08 18.75
C ASP A 364 -16.20 13.78 18.63
N PHE A 365 -14.90 13.84 18.91
CA PHE A 365 -13.99 12.70 18.83
C PHE A 365 -13.88 11.95 20.17
N PRO A 366 -13.69 10.62 20.14
CA PRO A 366 -13.65 9.82 21.37
C PRO A 366 -12.38 10.10 22.19
N PRO A 367 -12.40 9.98 23.53
CA PRO A 367 -11.16 9.97 24.30
C PRO A 367 -10.35 8.70 23.97
N LEU A 368 -9.03 8.85 23.84
CA LEU A 368 -8.08 7.75 23.69
C LEU A 368 -7.42 7.47 25.03
N ARG A 369 -7.67 6.30 25.59
CA ARG A 369 -7.08 5.88 26.86
C ARG A 369 -5.95 4.90 26.64
N ILE A 370 -4.73 5.29 26.99
CA ILE A 370 -3.49 4.54 26.82
C ILE A 370 -3.01 4.07 28.20
N GLY A 371 -2.91 2.77 28.38
CA GLY A 371 -2.37 2.11 29.56
C GLY A 371 -0.89 1.80 29.36
N VAL A 372 -0.04 2.26 30.28
CA VAL A 372 1.41 2.18 30.22
C VAL A 372 1.97 1.41 31.42
N GLY A 373 2.95 0.54 31.17
CA GLY A 373 3.75 -0.09 32.23
C GLY A 373 2.98 -1.06 33.14
N GLY A 374 1.79 -1.50 32.73
CA GLY A 374 0.94 -2.42 33.50
C GLY A 374 0.22 -1.77 34.69
N ARG A 375 0.37 -0.45 34.89
CA ARG A 375 -0.19 0.24 36.07
C ARG A 375 -0.60 1.68 35.84
N HIS A 376 -0.06 2.39 34.86
CA HIS A 376 -0.38 3.80 34.64
C HIS A 376 -1.37 3.95 33.49
N PHE A 377 -2.15 5.02 33.47
CA PHE A 377 -2.98 5.36 32.32
C PHE A 377 -2.84 6.85 31.98
N TYR A 378 -3.08 7.15 30.71
CA TYR A 378 -3.08 8.49 30.12
C TYR A 378 -4.24 8.61 29.14
N VAL A 379 -4.92 9.75 29.12
CA VAL A 379 -6.09 10.03 28.29
C VAL A 379 -5.79 11.22 27.41
N LEU A 380 -5.90 11.02 26.10
CA LEU A 380 -5.95 12.08 25.11
C LEU A 380 -7.41 12.36 24.77
N GLU A 381 -7.84 13.58 24.96
CA GLU A 381 -9.17 14.05 24.54
C GLU A 381 -9.15 14.33 23.03
N GLY A 382 -10.32 14.44 22.41
CA GLY A 382 -10.44 14.71 20.97
C GLY A 382 -9.61 15.92 20.51
N SER A 383 -9.56 16.97 21.33
CA SER A 383 -8.74 18.17 21.08
C SER A 383 -7.22 17.93 21.09
N ASP A 384 -6.75 16.87 21.74
CA ASP A 384 -5.32 16.59 21.85
C ASP A 384 -4.78 15.91 20.58
N TYR A 385 -5.60 15.10 19.90
CA TYR A 385 -5.20 14.31 18.73
C TYR A 385 -5.96 14.66 17.44
N THR A 386 -6.66 15.79 17.41
CA THR A 386 -7.29 16.30 16.18
C THR A 386 -6.89 17.74 15.93
N LEU A 387 -6.71 18.08 14.65
CA LEU A 387 -6.52 19.45 14.20
C LEU A 387 -7.77 19.88 13.43
N CYS A 388 -8.57 20.76 14.04
CA CYS A 388 -9.79 21.28 13.45
C CYS A 388 -9.60 22.70 12.91
N VAL A 389 -9.84 22.87 11.61
CA VAL A 389 -9.89 24.18 10.94
C VAL A 389 -11.32 24.42 10.45
N GLY A 390 -12.03 25.30 11.13
CA GLY A 390 -13.46 25.50 10.91
C GLY A 390 -14.25 24.25 11.30
N LEU A 391 -14.99 23.67 10.34
CA LEU A 391 -15.77 22.44 10.52
C LEU A 391 -15.08 21.20 9.95
N THR A 392 -13.79 21.30 9.63
CA THR A 392 -13.00 20.19 9.08
C THR A 392 -11.91 19.82 10.08
N CYS A 393 -11.90 18.56 10.51
CA CYS A 393 -10.93 18.02 11.46
C CYS A 393 -10.09 16.93 10.82
N ILE A 394 -8.77 16.99 11.06
CA ILE A 394 -7.80 15.96 10.69
C ILE A 394 -7.44 15.18 11.95
N VAL A 395 -7.48 13.86 11.88
CA VAL A 395 -7.05 13.01 13.00
C VAL A 395 -5.53 12.85 12.91
N LEU A 396 -4.81 13.22 13.98
CA LEU A 396 -3.36 13.32 14.05
C LEU A 396 -2.70 11.96 14.35
N VAL A 397 -2.98 10.98 13.49
CA VAL A 397 -2.45 9.62 13.55
C VAL A 397 -1.88 9.19 12.21
N GLN A 398 -0.90 8.27 12.23
CA GLN A 398 -0.29 7.73 11.01
C GLN A 398 0.05 6.24 11.15
N PRO A 399 0.22 5.50 10.05
CA PRO A 399 0.86 4.19 10.12
C PRO A 399 2.28 4.35 10.64
N SER A 400 2.69 3.56 11.63
CA SER A 400 4.04 3.63 12.20
C SER A 400 5.13 3.02 11.31
N GLY A 401 4.76 2.32 10.25
CA GLY A 401 5.69 1.58 9.38
C GLY A 401 6.25 0.29 9.98
N GLN A 402 5.84 -0.06 11.20
CA GLN A 402 6.26 -1.26 11.93
C GLN A 402 5.14 -1.81 12.83
N GLU A 403 5.29 -3.02 13.38
CA GLU A 403 4.30 -3.62 14.29
C GLU A 403 4.38 -3.07 15.73
N MET A 404 4.65 -1.76 15.88
CA MET A 404 4.79 -1.08 17.17
C MET A 404 4.11 0.29 17.12
N TRP A 405 3.64 0.75 18.27
CA TRP A 405 3.05 2.08 18.44
C TRP A 405 4.13 3.15 18.58
N VAL A 406 3.79 4.40 18.25
CA VAL A 406 4.65 5.58 18.43
C VAL A 406 3.88 6.61 19.23
N LEU A 407 4.40 6.95 20.40
CA LEU A 407 3.90 8.07 21.18
C LEU A 407 4.73 9.30 20.81
N GLY A 408 4.28 9.99 19.76
CA GLY A 408 4.93 11.17 19.21
C GLY A 408 4.56 12.48 19.91
N ASP A 409 4.80 13.61 19.23
CA ASP A 409 4.54 14.97 19.75
C ASP A 409 3.09 15.15 20.23
N VAL A 410 2.10 14.57 19.54
CA VAL A 410 0.69 14.58 19.99
C VAL A 410 0.53 14.11 21.45
N PHE A 411 1.27 13.07 21.85
CA PHE A 411 1.25 12.59 23.23
C PHE A 411 2.15 13.45 24.13
N MET A 412 3.34 13.80 23.67
CA MET A 412 4.35 14.53 24.46
C MET A 412 3.97 15.99 24.75
N LYS A 413 3.19 16.64 23.89
CA LYS A 413 2.59 17.96 24.15
C LYS A 413 1.58 17.94 25.28
N LYS A 414 0.86 16.83 25.46
CA LYS A 414 -0.11 16.68 26.54
C LYS A 414 0.56 16.34 27.87
N PHE A 415 1.62 15.53 27.83
CA PHE A 415 2.28 15.02 29.03
C PHE A 415 3.78 15.34 29.02
N TYR A 416 4.21 16.20 29.95
CA TYR A 416 5.63 16.49 30.19
C TYR A 416 6.39 15.18 30.38
N SER A 417 7.48 14.96 29.63
CA SER A 417 8.20 13.69 29.57
C SER A 417 9.63 13.79 30.10
N LEU A 418 10.06 12.79 30.87
CA LEU A 418 11.39 12.64 31.47
C LEU A 418 12.00 11.30 31.03
N TYR A 419 13.28 11.32 30.69
CA TYR A 419 14.02 10.18 30.18
C TYR A 419 15.24 9.93 31.06
N ASP A 420 15.29 8.77 31.72
CA ASP A 420 16.39 8.38 32.61
C ASP A 420 17.22 7.28 31.96
N VAL A 421 18.42 7.66 31.50
CA VAL A 421 19.34 6.77 30.79
C VAL A 421 19.99 5.76 31.74
N LYS A 422 20.18 6.11 33.01
CA LYS A 422 20.87 5.24 33.98
C LYS A 422 19.93 4.16 34.50
N GLU A 423 18.74 4.56 34.94
CA GLU A 423 17.71 3.64 35.45
C GLU A 423 16.92 2.95 34.32
N LYS A 424 17.11 3.37 33.07
CA LYS A 424 16.39 2.87 31.89
C LYS A 424 14.88 3.03 32.06
N LYS A 425 14.45 4.24 32.36
CA LYS A 425 13.03 4.58 32.58
C LYS A 425 12.60 5.79 31.80
N VAL A 426 11.32 5.83 31.45
CA VAL A 426 10.64 7.02 30.94
C VAL A 426 9.52 7.37 31.91
N GLY A 427 9.37 8.65 32.22
CA GLY A 427 8.32 9.17 33.08
C GLY A 427 7.47 10.20 32.37
N PHE A 428 6.19 10.23 32.72
CA PHE A 428 5.31 11.32 32.31
C PHE A 428 4.74 12.00 33.55
N ALA A 429 4.71 13.33 33.53
CA ALA A 429 4.19 14.11 34.65
C ALA A 429 2.67 13.98 34.70
N CYS A 430 2.14 13.59 35.86
CA CYS A 430 0.71 13.49 36.08
C CYS A 430 0.28 14.29 37.33
N PRO A 431 -0.66 15.26 37.19
CA PRO A 431 -1.25 15.96 38.32
C PRO A 431 -1.96 15.02 39.30
N ALA A 432 -1.83 15.31 40.60
CA ALA A 432 -2.56 14.56 41.61
C ALA A 432 -4.09 14.66 41.39
N ASN A 433 -4.79 13.53 41.50
CA ASN A 433 -6.25 13.41 41.29
C ASN A 433 -6.73 13.81 39.88
N SER A 434 -5.87 13.72 38.86
CA SER A 434 -6.27 13.92 37.47
C SER A 434 -7.23 12.82 36.99
N ALA A 435 -8.21 13.20 36.16
CA ALA A 435 -9.02 12.24 35.41
C ALA A 435 -8.33 11.79 34.10
N LEU A 436 -7.32 12.54 33.65
CA LEU A 436 -6.62 12.32 32.38
C LEU A 436 -5.37 11.46 32.53
N CYS A 437 -4.89 11.24 33.74
CA CYS A 437 -3.76 10.36 33.99
C CYS A 437 -3.80 9.84 35.43
N GLY A 438 -3.12 8.74 35.70
CA GLY A 438 -3.16 8.13 37.02
C GLY A 438 -2.69 6.69 37.04
N VAL A 439 -2.99 6.01 38.14
CA VAL A 439 -2.69 4.58 38.32
C VAL A 439 -3.99 3.79 38.17
N ASP A 440 -3.96 2.75 37.32
CA ASP A 440 -4.96 1.69 37.26
C ASP A 440 -5.01 0.95 38.60
N THR A 441 -6.04 1.22 39.40
CA THR A 441 -6.32 0.40 40.58
C THR A 441 -6.83 -0.96 40.11
N GLN A 442 -6.29 -2.06 40.65
CA GLN A 442 -6.62 -3.47 40.30
C GLN A 442 -8.08 -3.90 40.61
N GLY A 443 -9.06 -3.01 40.51
CA GLY A 443 -10.49 -3.27 40.70
C GLY A 443 -11.43 -2.59 39.70
N SER A 444 -10.91 -1.81 38.73
CA SER A 444 -11.74 -1.13 37.72
C SER A 444 -11.71 -1.79 36.34
N ILE A 445 -11.49 -3.11 36.27
CA ILE A 445 -12.04 -3.89 35.15
C ILE A 445 -13.53 -3.92 35.39
N VAL A 446 -14.23 -2.93 34.86
CA VAL A 446 -15.69 -2.89 34.84
C VAL A 446 -16.15 -4.13 34.08
N SER A 447 -16.50 -5.16 34.85
CA SER A 447 -17.48 -6.16 34.47
C SER A 447 -18.81 -5.43 34.34
N THR A 448 -19.04 -4.80 33.20
CA THR A 448 -20.41 -4.47 32.82
C THR A 448 -21.09 -5.79 32.57
N ASN A 449 -21.97 -6.14 33.51
CA ASN A 449 -22.91 -7.24 33.42
C ASN A 449 -23.46 -7.37 32.00
N GLY A 450 -23.46 -8.61 31.51
CA GLY A 450 -24.21 -8.98 30.31
C GLY A 450 -25.67 -8.55 30.45
N ASN A 451 -26.27 -8.33 29.28
CA ASN A 451 -27.60 -7.76 29.04
C ASN A 451 -27.56 -6.25 28.82
N ASP A 452 -26.91 -5.85 27.71
CA ASP A 452 -27.48 -4.97 26.69
C ASP A 452 -26.42 -4.73 25.60
N LEU A 453 -26.19 -5.75 24.77
CA LEU A 453 -25.53 -5.60 23.48
C LEU A 453 -26.63 -5.20 22.48
N PRO A 454 -26.61 -4.00 21.87
CA PRO A 454 -27.25 -3.83 20.57
C PRO A 454 -26.46 -4.68 19.57
N SER A 455 -27.18 -5.54 18.85
CA SER A 455 -26.66 -6.33 17.74
C SER A 455 -25.82 -5.48 16.79
N ALA A 456 -24.63 -5.97 16.46
CA ALA A 456 -23.82 -5.47 15.37
C ALA A 456 -24.61 -5.48 14.06
N GLN A 457 -25.11 -4.32 13.63
CA GLN A 457 -25.65 -4.12 12.29
C GLN A 457 -25.77 -2.63 11.97
N GLN A 458 -24.76 -2.11 11.27
CA GLN A 458 -24.85 -1.52 9.91
C GLN A 458 -23.56 -0.72 9.65
N SER A 459 -22.60 -1.37 8.99
CA SER A 459 -21.48 -0.71 8.33
C SER A 459 -22.00 0.20 7.21
N SER A 460 -21.36 1.36 7.01
CA SER A 460 -21.67 2.23 5.88
C SER A 460 -20.98 1.71 4.61
N PRO A 461 -21.68 1.69 3.45
CA PRO A 461 -21.21 1.05 2.21
C PRO A 461 -20.08 1.80 1.47
N PHE A 462 -19.53 2.87 2.06
CA PHE A 462 -18.56 3.73 1.38
C PHE A 462 -17.10 3.25 1.54
N PHE A 463 -16.73 2.62 2.67
CA PHE A 463 -15.36 2.20 2.96
C PHE A 463 -15.06 0.72 2.67
N GLU A 464 -16.06 -0.11 2.38
CA GLU A 464 -15.87 -1.53 2.05
C GLU A 464 -15.29 -1.78 0.64
N ASN A 465 -15.23 -0.76 -0.22
CA ASN A 465 -14.96 -0.93 -1.66
C ASN A 465 -13.63 -0.35 -2.17
N SER A 466 -12.74 0.16 -1.32
CA SER A 466 -11.41 0.59 -1.76
C SER A 466 -10.44 -0.58 -1.80
N PHE A 467 -10.24 -1.12 -3.01
CA PHE A 467 -9.20 -2.09 -3.37
C PHE A 467 -7.80 -1.58 -2.97
N ASN A 468 -7.16 -2.18 -1.97
CA ASN A 468 -5.78 -1.87 -1.59
C ASN A 468 -4.81 -2.91 -2.17
N MET A 469 -4.06 -2.52 -3.20
CA MET A 469 -3.11 -3.40 -3.90
C MET A 469 -1.84 -3.68 -3.07
N TYR A 470 -1.60 -2.91 -2.00
CA TYR A 470 -0.40 -3.01 -1.15
C TYR A 470 -0.48 -4.14 -0.10
N ASP A 471 -1.66 -4.69 0.19
CA ASP A 471 -1.87 -5.80 1.14
C ASP A 471 -1.77 -7.20 0.50
N MET A 472 -1.40 -7.29 -0.78
CA MET A 472 -1.23 -8.55 -1.51
C MET A 472 0.24 -8.89 -1.64
N ASP A 473 0.59 -10.16 -1.43
CA ASP A 473 1.95 -10.63 -1.67
C ASP A 473 2.30 -10.52 -3.17
N THR A 474 3.59 -10.40 -3.46
CA THR A 474 4.09 -10.24 -4.84
C THR A 474 3.69 -11.42 -5.74
N HIS A 475 3.50 -12.60 -5.13
CA HIS A 475 2.97 -13.78 -5.79
C HIS A 475 1.50 -13.62 -6.20
N ALA A 476 0.61 -13.16 -5.31
CA ALA A 476 -0.79 -12.89 -5.63
C ALA A 476 -0.95 -11.85 -6.73
N VAL A 477 -0.13 -10.80 -6.68
CA VAL A 477 -0.11 -9.75 -7.72
C VAL A 477 0.22 -10.36 -9.08
N LEU A 478 1.22 -11.25 -9.18
CA LEU A 478 1.57 -11.92 -10.43
C LEU A 478 0.43 -12.81 -10.95
N VAL A 479 -0.20 -13.59 -10.07
CA VAL A 479 -1.31 -14.49 -10.43
C VAL A 479 -2.53 -13.69 -10.90
N LEU A 480 -2.89 -12.62 -10.20
CA LEU A 480 -3.99 -11.74 -10.59
C LEU A 480 -3.70 -10.98 -11.88
N PHE A 481 -2.45 -10.53 -12.07
CA PHE A 481 -2.02 -9.88 -13.31
C PHE A 481 -2.13 -10.83 -14.52
N MET A 482 -1.56 -12.03 -14.42
CA MET A 482 -1.61 -13.03 -15.50
C MET A 482 -3.02 -13.55 -15.77
N SER A 483 -3.79 -13.86 -14.72
CA SER A 483 -5.20 -14.24 -14.87
C SER A 483 -6.06 -13.09 -15.39
N GLY A 484 -5.70 -11.83 -15.12
CA GLY A 484 -6.31 -10.64 -15.70
C GLY A 484 -6.09 -10.52 -17.21
N LEU A 485 -4.85 -10.75 -17.68
CA LEU A 485 -4.58 -10.84 -19.12
C LEU A 485 -5.34 -12.01 -19.78
N SER A 486 -5.45 -13.12 -19.07
CA SER A 486 -6.23 -14.30 -19.49
C SER A 486 -7.73 -13.98 -19.58
N LEU A 487 -8.27 -13.24 -18.60
CA LEU A 487 -9.66 -12.77 -18.55
C LEU A 487 -9.97 -11.85 -19.74
N VAL A 488 -9.12 -10.86 -20.00
CA VAL A 488 -9.25 -9.96 -21.17
C VAL A 488 -9.15 -10.75 -22.48
N GLY A 489 -8.19 -11.68 -22.58
CA GLY A 489 -8.01 -12.51 -23.76
C GLY A 489 -9.21 -13.41 -24.07
N SER A 490 -9.73 -14.09 -23.06
CA SER A 490 -10.92 -14.92 -23.20
C SER A 490 -12.17 -14.09 -23.51
N GLY A 491 -12.32 -12.93 -22.88
CA GLY A 491 -13.39 -11.98 -23.17
C GLY A 491 -13.36 -11.49 -24.62
N PHE A 492 -12.17 -11.20 -25.16
CA PHE A 492 -11.98 -10.83 -26.56
C PHE A 492 -12.48 -11.91 -27.53
N ILE A 493 -12.19 -13.19 -27.27
CA ILE A 493 -12.64 -14.30 -28.11
C ILE A 493 -14.16 -14.45 -28.05
N VAL A 494 -14.74 -14.46 -26.84
CA VAL A 494 -16.19 -14.58 -26.60
C VAL A 494 -16.93 -13.43 -27.29
N SER A 495 -16.49 -12.19 -27.06
CA SER A 495 -17.07 -10.99 -27.68
C SER A 495 -16.96 -11.04 -29.19
N SER A 496 -15.81 -11.42 -29.73
CA SER A 496 -15.60 -11.52 -31.18
C SER A 496 -16.52 -12.56 -31.81
N PHE A 497 -16.70 -13.72 -31.16
CA PHE A 497 -17.58 -14.78 -31.64
C PHE A 497 -19.04 -14.33 -31.69
N VAL A 498 -19.51 -13.64 -30.65
CA VAL A 498 -20.87 -13.08 -30.59
C VAL A 498 -21.08 -11.95 -31.59
N GLN A 499 -20.09 -11.06 -31.73
CA GLN A 499 -20.19 -9.87 -32.59
C GLN A 499 -20.19 -10.22 -34.09
N TYR A 500 -19.56 -11.32 -34.48
CA TYR A 500 -19.42 -11.70 -35.89
C TYR A 500 -20.12 -13.04 -36.18
N PRO A 501 -21.40 -13.04 -36.58
CA PRO A 501 -22.17 -14.25 -36.88
C PRO A 501 -21.53 -15.18 -37.92
N ASN A 502 -20.73 -14.62 -38.83
CA ASN A 502 -19.94 -15.37 -39.80
C ASN A 502 -19.00 -16.40 -39.17
N LEU A 503 -18.55 -16.16 -37.92
CA LEU A 503 -17.69 -17.06 -37.17
C LEU A 503 -18.42 -18.34 -36.70
N HIS A 504 -19.75 -18.31 -36.57
CA HIS A 504 -20.56 -19.47 -36.19
C HIS A 504 -20.59 -20.55 -37.29
N SER A 505 -20.26 -20.17 -38.53
CA SER A 505 -20.21 -21.09 -39.67
C SER A 505 -19.01 -22.05 -39.62
N PHE A 506 -17.99 -21.74 -38.80
CA PHE A 506 -16.81 -22.59 -38.63
C PHE A 506 -17.02 -23.62 -37.52
N ARG A 507 -17.02 -24.90 -37.88
CA ARG A 507 -17.30 -26.03 -36.97
C ARG A 507 -16.40 -26.05 -35.73
N SER A 508 -15.11 -25.74 -35.88
CA SER A 508 -14.12 -25.76 -34.79
C SER A 508 -14.21 -24.56 -33.85
N PHE A 509 -14.80 -23.44 -34.29
CA PHE A 509 -14.79 -22.19 -33.51
C PHE A 509 -15.75 -22.26 -32.33
N SER A 510 -16.77 -23.12 -32.39
CA SER A 510 -17.68 -23.34 -31.27
C SER A 510 -17.00 -24.02 -30.08
N LEU A 511 -16.06 -24.95 -30.30
CA LEU A 511 -15.31 -25.58 -29.20
C LEU A 511 -14.38 -24.56 -28.54
N PHE A 512 -13.77 -23.70 -29.34
CA PHE A 512 -12.88 -22.64 -28.87
C PHE A 512 -13.63 -21.55 -28.10
N PHE A 513 -14.85 -21.22 -28.53
CA PHE A 513 -15.75 -20.34 -27.79
C PHE A 513 -16.04 -20.88 -26.39
N TRP A 514 -16.43 -22.16 -26.26
CA TRP A 514 -16.73 -22.76 -24.96
C TRP A 514 -15.48 -22.91 -24.09
N LEU A 515 -14.34 -23.30 -24.67
CA LEU A 515 -13.05 -23.29 -23.96
C LEU A 515 -12.77 -21.90 -23.38
N SER A 516 -12.90 -20.86 -24.19
CA SER A 516 -12.65 -19.47 -23.78
C SER A 516 -13.66 -18.99 -22.75
N LEU A 517 -14.93 -19.39 -22.85
CA LEU A 517 -15.96 -19.05 -21.86
C LEU A 517 -15.67 -19.72 -20.50
N CYS A 518 -15.21 -20.97 -20.50
CA CYS A 518 -14.79 -21.65 -19.28
C CYS A 518 -13.54 -21.00 -18.67
N THR A 519 -12.54 -20.63 -19.48
CA THR A 519 -11.35 -19.90 -19.01
C THR A 519 -11.70 -18.52 -18.47
N LEU A 520 -12.63 -17.81 -19.11
CA LEU A 520 -13.15 -16.53 -18.61
C LEU A 520 -13.78 -16.69 -17.23
N GLY A 521 -14.69 -17.67 -17.09
CA GLY A 521 -15.32 -17.97 -15.81
C GLY A 521 -14.30 -18.35 -14.73
N TYR A 522 -13.28 -19.12 -15.09
CA TYR A 522 -12.26 -19.60 -14.16
C TYR A 522 -11.38 -18.46 -13.65
N SER A 523 -10.94 -17.57 -14.54
CA SER A 523 -10.23 -16.37 -14.15
C SER A 523 -11.11 -15.43 -13.32
N LEU A 524 -12.41 -15.34 -13.62
CA LEU A 524 -13.33 -14.54 -12.83
C LEU A 524 -13.50 -15.08 -11.40
N THR A 525 -13.55 -16.41 -11.20
CA THR A 525 -13.62 -16.97 -9.84
C THR A 525 -12.35 -16.69 -9.03
N LEU A 526 -11.18 -16.65 -9.66
CA LEU A 526 -9.93 -16.21 -9.02
C LEU A 526 -9.95 -14.75 -8.63
N TRP A 527 -10.46 -13.88 -9.51
CA TRP A 527 -10.60 -12.46 -9.22
C TRP A 527 -11.61 -12.20 -8.11
N ILE A 528 -12.76 -12.89 -8.13
CA ILE A 528 -13.73 -12.85 -7.05
C ILE A 528 -13.08 -13.31 -5.75
N ALA A 529 -12.32 -14.41 -5.75
CA ALA A 529 -11.65 -14.90 -4.54
C ALA A 529 -10.50 -14.01 -4.03
N GLY A 530 -9.77 -13.36 -4.94
CA GLY A 530 -8.61 -12.52 -4.61
C GLY A 530 -8.99 -11.10 -4.20
N VAL A 531 -10.04 -10.53 -4.81
CA VAL A 531 -10.51 -9.15 -4.58
C VAL A 531 -11.56 -9.09 -3.46
N TRP A 532 -12.41 -10.11 -3.31
CA TRP A 532 -13.49 -10.12 -2.33
C TRP A 532 -12.99 -10.56 -0.94
N ARG A 533 -12.33 -9.67 -0.20
CA ARG A 533 -11.91 -9.89 1.20
C ARG A 533 -12.88 -9.23 2.20
N VAL A 534 -14.14 -9.63 2.20
CA VAL A 534 -15.06 -9.30 3.31
C VAL A 534 -14.96 -10.39 4.38
N HIS A 535 -14.76 -9.94 5.61
CA HIS A 535 -14.58 -10.68 6.86
C HIS A 535 -15.42 -11.97 6.95
N GLN A 536 -14.77 -13.10 7.27
CA GLN A 536 -15.35 -14.44 7.43
C GLN A 536 -16.33 -14.84 6.32
N THR A 537 -15.76 -15.31 5.22
CA THR A 537 -16.47 -15.86 4.08
C THR A 537 -17.53 -16.87 4.51
N HIS A 538 -18.80 -16.59 4.18
CA HIS A 538 -19.89 -17.54 4.35
C HIS A 538 -19.46 -18.91 3.82
N ILE A 539 -19.63 -19.96 4.63
CA ILE A 539 -19.32 -21.36 4.27
C ILE A 539 -19.92 -21.72 2.90
N ILE A 540 -21.14 -21.22 2.63
CA ILE A 540 -21.86 -21.42 1.37
C ILE A 540 -21.17 -20.71 0.20
N PHE A 541 -20.69 -19.48 0.39
CA PHE A 541 -19.99 -18.73 -0.66
C PHE A 541 -18.69 -19.43 -1.08
N CYS A 542 -17.84 -19.81 -0.12
CA CYS A 542 -16.62 -20.55 -0.45
C CYS A 542 -16.92 -21.94 -1.04
N ALA A 543 -17.98 -22.62 -0.59
CA ALA A 543 -18.39 -23.90 -1.17
C ALA A 543 -18.83 -23.74 -2.64
N LEU A 544 -19.60 -22.70 -2.96
CA LEU A 544 -20.00 -22.38 -4.34
C LEU A 544 -18.80 -21.99 -5.21
N LEU A 545 -17.88 -21.18 -4.67
CA LEU A 545 -16.70 -20.72 -5.40
C LEU A 545 -15.75 -21.89 -5.72
N ARG A 546 -15.50 -22.78 -4.76
CA ARG A 546 -14.75 -24.04 -4.96
C ARG A 546 -15.41 -24.95 -5.99
N SER A 547 -16.72 -25.17 -5.86
CA SER A 547 -17.50 -25.97 -6.79
C SER A 547 -17.41 -25.43 -8.21
N MET A 548 -17.59 -24.11 -8.38
CA MET A 548 -17.53 -23.44 -9.67
C MET A 548 -16.13 -23.54 -10.28
N GLN A 549 -15.09 -23.34 -9.47
CA GLN A 549 -13.71 -23.42 -9.93
C GLN A 549 -13.33 -24.84 -10.38
N GLN A 550 -13.72 -25.87 -9.63
CA GLN A 550 -13.52 -27.27 -10.02
C GLN A 550 -14.29 -27.65 -11.29
N PHE A 551 -15.54 -27.19 -11.41
CA PHE A 551 -16.36 -27.40 -12.60
C PHE A 551 -15.70 -26.79 -13.85
N LEU A 552 -15.33 -25.51 -13.78
CA LEU A 552 -14.74 -24.77 -14.89
C LEU A 552 -13.37 -25.33 -15.28
N GLY A 553 -12.53 -25.67 -14.29
CA GLY A 553 -11.24 -26.29 -14.54
C GLY A 553 -11.33 -27.64 -15.27
N THR A 554 -12.27 -28.48 -14.83
CA THR A 554 -12.57 -29.76 -15.50
C THR A 554 -13.03 -29.52 -16.94
N ALA A 555 -13.92 -28.55 -17.16
CA ALA A 555 -14.40 -28.21 -18.50
C ALA A 555 -13.28 -27.71 -19.42
N ILE A 556 -12.34 -26.89 -18.90
CA ILE A 556 -11.18 -26.40 -19.66
C ILE A 556 -10.34 -27.58 -20.20
N LEU A 557 -10.01 -28.57 -19.36
CA LEU A 557 -9.22 -29.72 -19.80
C LEU A 557 -9.93 -30.54 -20.86
N PHE A 558 -11.22 -30.82 -20.67
CA PHE A 558 -11.99 -31.64 -21.62
C PHE A 558 -12.25 -30.91 -22.95
N PHE A 559 -12.51 -29.61 -22.94
CA PHE A 559 -12.59 -28.83 -24.18
C PHE A 559 -11.23 -28.72 -24.89
N SER A 560 -10.13 -28.53 -24.16
CA SER A 560 -8.77 -28.60 -24.71
C SER A 560 -8.47 -29.96 -25.33
N ALA A 561 -8.89 -31.06 -24.70
CA ALA A 561 -8.75 -32.40 -25.25
C ALA A 561 -9.62 -32.61 -26.49
N ALA A 562 -10.86 -32.10 -26.51
CA ALA A 562 -11.75 -32.14 -27.66
C ALA A 562 -11.19 -31.37 -28.86
N VAL A 563 -10.55 -30.22 -28.63
CA VAL A 563 -9.81 -29.46 -29.66
C VAL A 563 -8.68 -30.29 -30.24
N GLY A 564 -7.90 -31.00 -29.41
CA GLY A 564 -6.87 -31.93 -29.85
C GLY A 564 -7.41 -33.10 -30.67
N LEU A 565 -8.52 -33.71 -30.24
CA LEU A 565 -9.17 -34.80 -30.98
C LEU A 565 -9.71 -34.35 -32.34
N GLU A 566 -10.32 -33.17 -32.42
CA GLU A 566 -10.78 -32.59 -33.69
C GLU A 566 -9.60 -32.30 -34.62
N LEU A 567 -8.46 -31.85 -34.09
CA LEU A 567 -7.25 -31.68 -34.89
C LEU A 567 -6.68 -33.01 -35.40
N ILE A 568 -6.65 -34.06 -34.57
CA ILE A 568 -6.23 -35.41 -34.99
C ILE A 568 -7.13 -35.94 -36.10
N ARG A 569 -8.45 -35.75 -35.97
CA ARG A 569 -9.44 -36.13 -36.99
C ARG A 569 -9.24 -35.34 -38.28
N ALA A 570 -9.00 -34.04 -38.18
CA ALA A 570 -8.70 -33.19 -39.32
C ALA A 570 -7.38 -33.57 -40.01
N ALA A 571 -6.37 -33.99 -39.25
CA ALA A 571 -5.04 -34.37 -39.76
C ALA A 571 -5.01 -35.75 -40.42
N ARG A 572 -5.78 -36.73 -39.93
CA ARG A 572 -5.70 -38.12 -40.41
C ARG A 572 -6.41 -38.39 -41.73
N TRP A 573 -7.14 -37.43 -42.31
CA TRP A 573 -7.79 -37.49 -43.63
C TRP A 573 -8.26 -38.90 -44.06
N THR A 574 -8.88 -39.67 -43.18
CA THR A 574 -9.44 -40.97 -43.55
C THR A 574 -10.94 -40.84 -43.68
N HIS A 575 -11.37 -40.75 -44.94
CA HIS A 575 -12.70 -41.01 -45.49
C HIS A 575 -13.91 -40.97 -44.52
N SER A 576 -14.87 -40.07 -44.83
CA SER A 576 -16.32 -40.30 -44.65
C SER A 576 -16.97 -40.20 -43.26
N SER A 577 -16.39 -39.49 -42.28
CA SER A 577 -17.16 -39.13 -41.08
C SER A 577 -17.68 -37.69 -41.20
N THR A 578 -18.85 -37.50 -41.81
CA THR A 578 -19.67 -36.28 -41.69
C THR A 578 -20.30 -36.14 -40.29
N VAL A 579 -20.04 -37.11 -39.40
CA VAL A 579 -20.59 -37.18 -38.06
C VAL A 579 -19.99 -36.06 -37.21
N GLU A 580 -20.86 -35.15 -36.80
CA GLU A 580 -20.51 -34.04 -35.92
C GLU A 580 -20.47 -34.54 -34.47
N TYR A 581 -19.28 -34.74 -33.93
CA TYR A 581 -19.08 -35.16 -32.53
C TYR A 581 -19.24 -34.01 -31.54
N LYS A 582 -19.59 -32.82 -32.02
CA LYS A 582 -19.81 -31.63 -31.19
C LYS A 582 -20.73 -31.94 -30.01
N MET A 583 -21.89 -32.53 -30.26
CA MET A 583 -22.82 -32.90 -29.19
C MET A 583 -22.20 -33.88 -28.20
N VAL A 584 -21.44 -34.87 -28.68
CA VAL A 584 -20.75 -35.85 -27.81
C VAL A 584 -19.71 -35.14 -26.92
N TYR A 585 -18.90 -34.24 -27.48
CA TYR A 585 -17.93 -33.47 -26.69
C TYR A 585 -18.60 -32.60 -25.64
N HIS A 586 -19.72 -31.95 -25.96
CA HIS A 586 -20.43 -31.12 -24.99
C HIS A 586 -21.05 -31.97 -23.89
N VAL A 587 -21.73 -33.07 -24.24
CA VAL A 587 -22.36 -33.98 -23.27
C VAL A 587 -21.31 -34.56 -22.33
N VAL A 588 -20.21 -35.11 -22.86
CA VAL A 588 -19.13 -35.67 -22.02
C VAL A 588 -18.51 -34.59 -21.14
N THR A 589 -18.15 -33.44 -21.70
CA THR A 589 -17.50 -32.36 -20.94
C THR A 589 -18.38 -31.86 -19.81
N TRP A 590 -19.65 -31.55 -20.08
CA TRP A 590 -20.57 -31.03 -19.07
C TRP A 590 -20.97 -32.07 -18.03
N CYS A 591 -21.16 -33.34 -18.42
CA CYS A 591 -21.39 -34.41 -17.45
C CYS A 591 -20.23 -34.54 -16.46
N TYR A 592 -18.99 -34.64 -16.96
CA TYR A 592 -17.82 -34.77 -16.10
C TYR A 592 -17.58 -33.53 -15.24
N ALA A 593 -17.68 -32.32 -15.81
CA ALA A 593 -17.55 -31.08 -15.06
C ALA A 593 -18.61 -30.97 -13.95
N THR A 594 -19.85 -31.35 -14.23
CA THR A 594 -20.94 -31.35 -13.23
C THR A 594 -20.65 -32.33 -12.09
N VAL A 595 -20.17 -33.54 -12.42
CA VAL A 595 -19.80 -34.54 -11.40
C VAL A 595 -18.66 -34.03 -10.51
N THR A 596 -17.60 -33.45 -11.06
CA THR A 596 -16.47 -32.95 -10.26
C THR A 596 -16.81 -31.69 -9.48
N GLY A 597 -17.63 -30.79 -10.04
CA GLY A 597 -18.13 -29.60 -9.36
C GLY A 597 -19.03 -29.96 -8.17
N THR A 598 -20.02 -30.83 -8.39
CA THR A 598 -20.90 -31.31 -7.30
C THR A 598 -20.12 -32.07 -6.23
N PHE A 599 -19.15 -32.92 -6.62
CA PHE A 599 -18.25 -33.56 -5.66
C PHE A 599 -17.52 -32.54 -4.79
N SER A 600 -16.99 -31.47 -5.38
CA SER A 600 -16.31 -30.39 -4.65
C SER A 600 -17.26 -29.60 -3.74
N LEU A 601 -18.51 -29.38 -4.17
CA LEU A 601 -19.54 -28.73 -3.36
C LEU A 601 -19.85 -29.51 -2.08
N PHE A 602 -19.97 -30.83 -2.16
CA PHE A 602 -20.35 -31.69 -1.03
C PHE A 602 -19.17 -32.05 -0.12
N THR A 603 -17.98 -32.24 -0.68
CA THR A 603 -16.80 -32.70 0.08
C THR A 603 -15.90 -31.56 0.53
N GLY A 604 -16.03 -30.39 -0.09
CA GLY A 604 -15.08 -29.28 0.07
C GLY A 604 -13.71 -29.57 -0.56
N VAL A 605 -13.54 -30.68 -1.29
CA VAL A 605 -12.28 -31.05 -1.92
C VAL A 605 -12.15 -30.43 -3.30
N ILE A 606 -11.01 -29.81 -3.59
CA ILE A 606 -10.67 -29.28 -4.92
C ILE A 606 -9.38 -29.94 -5.41
N GLY A 607 -9.29 -30.21 -6.71
CA GLY A 607 -8.05 -30.70 -7.33
C GLY A 607 -7.42 -29.72 -8.31
N PHE A 608 -8.22 -28.78 -8.82
CA PHE A 608 -7.82 -27.80 -9.85
C PHE A 608 -7.30 -26.50 -9.21
N LEU A 609 -6.25 -26.60 -8.38
CA LEU A 609 -5.46 -25.45 -7.91
C LEU A 609 -4.03 -25.91 -7.55
N PRO A 610 -2.97 -25.21 -8.01
CA PRO A 610 -1.64 -25.37 -7.43
C PRO A 610 -1.64 -24.75 -6.03
N ASP A 611 -2.05 -25.52 -5.02
CA ASP A 611 -2.11 -25.13 -3.60
C ASP A 611 -0.71 -25.05 -2.95
N GLY A 612 0.18 -24.26 -3.55
CA GLY A 612 1.50 -23.95 -2.99
C GLY A 612 1.55 -22.58 -2.33
N ALA A 613 1.07 -21.54 -3.01
CA ALA A 613 1.07 -20.16 -2.51
C ALA A 613 0.17 -19.20 -3.34
N GLY A 614 -0.95 -19.67 -3.90
CA GLY A 614 -1.78 -18.83 -4.77
C GLY A 614 -2.48 -17.64 -4.07
N ALA A 615 -2.86 -16.63 -4.85
CA ALA A 615 -3.51 -15.36 -4.45
C ALA A 615 -4.78 -15.47 -3.59
N CYS A 616 -5.37 -16.65 -3.50
CA CYS A 616 -6.74 -16.87 -3.04
C CYS A 616 -6.78 -17.68 -1.74
N GLN A 617 -6.11 -17.18 -0.70
CA GLN A 617 -6.01 -17.90 0.57
C GLN A 617 -7.36 -18.04 1.30
N ALA A 618 -8.33 -17.15 1.06
CA ALA A 618 -9.56 -17.06 1.84
C ALA A 618 -10.55 -18.22 1.67
N CYS A 619 -10.63 -18.88 0.50
CA CYS A 619 -11.60 -19.95 0.23
C CYS A 619 -10.99 -21.30 -0.15
N PHE A 620 -9.71 -21.35 -0.52
CA PHE A 620 -9.09 -22.55 -1.12
C PHE A 620 -8.06 -23.24 -0.22
N VAL A 621 -7.58 -22.60 0.86
CA VAL A 621 -6.56 -23.17 1.74
C VAL A 621 -7.05 -24.44 2.43
N GLY A 622 -6.22 -25.48 2.41
CA GLY A 622 -6.48 -26.74 3.11
C GLY A 622 -7.47 -27.68 2.43
N HIS A 623 -7.90 -27.36 1.19
CA HIS A 623 -8.95 -28.09 0.48
C HIS A 623 -8.45 -28.99 -0.67
N SER A 624 -7.14 -29.01 -0.97
CA SER A 624 -6.53 -29.79 -2.08
C SER A 624 -5.60 -30.93 -1.64
N PRO A 625 -6.16 -32.07 -1.16
CA PRO A 625 -5.37 -33.23 -0.78
C PRO A 625 -4.64 -33.82 -2.01
N GLY A 626 -3.48 -34.43 -1.79
CA GLY A 626 -2.61 -34.91 -2.87
C GLY A 626 -3.30 -35.89 -3.84
N TRP A 627 -4.18 -36.76 -3.34
CA TRP A 627 -4.95 -37.69 -4.18
C TRP A 627 -5.93 -36.97 -5.11
N ALA A 628 -6.50 -35.83 -4.69
CA ALA A 628 -7.44 -35.06 -5.49
C ALA A 628 -6.70 -34.32 -6.61
N ARG A 629 -5.52 -33.75 -6.31
CA ARG A 629 -4.63 -33.16 -7.34
C ARG A 629 -4.23 -34.17 -8.40
N LEU A 630 -3.90 -35.40 -7.98
CA LEU A 630 -3.59 -36.50 -8.89
C LEU A 630 -4.78 -36.83 -9.81
N LEU A 631 -5.94 -37.17 -9.25
CA LEU A 631 -7.07 -37.70 -10.01
C LEU A 631 -7.85 -36.64 -10.78
N LEU A 632 -8.03 -35.44 -10.21
CA LEU A 632 -8.89 -34.40 -10.78
C LEU A 632 -8.11 -33.38 -11.63
N PHE A 633 -6.78 -33.38 -11.58
CA PHE A 633 -5.97 -32.45 -12.35
C PHE A 633 -4.80 -33.12 -13.09
N TYR A 634 -3.83 -33.73 -12.41
CA TYR A 634 -2.60 -34.21 -13.07
C TYR A 634 -2.84 -35.32 -14.09
N PHE A 635 -3.68 -36.32 -13.81
CA PHE A 635 -4.02 -37.38 -14.77
C PHE A 635 -4.82 -36.87 -16.00
N PRO A 636 -5.92 -36.09 -15.82
CA PRO A 636 -6.60 -35.47 -16.95
C PRO A 636 -5.72 -34.51 -17.75
N ALA A 637 -4.82 -33.76 -17.09
CA ALA A 637 -3.90 -32.85 -17.74
C ALA A 637 -2.84 -33.58 -18.58
N THR A 638 -2.23 -34.66 -18.08
CA THR A 638 -1.31 -35.48 -18.90
C THR A 638 -1.99 -36.06 -20.13
N LEU A 639 -3.23 -36.55 -20.00
CA LEU A 639 -3.98 -37.06 -21.14
C LEU A 639 -4.28 -35.96 -22.17
N THR A 640 -4.63 -34.77 -21.69
CA THR A 640 -4.90 -33.60 -22.54
C THR A 640 -3.64 -33.14 -23.29
N ILE A 641 -2.50 -33.07 -22.59
CA ILE A 641 -1.19 -32.75 -23.19
C ILE A 641 -0.79 -33.81 -24.21
N LEU A 642 -0.99 -35.10 -23.91
CA LEU A 642 -0.68 -36.19 -24.81
C LEU A 642 -1.51 -36.08 -26.10
N LEU A 643 -2.82 -35.86 -25.98
CA LEU A 643 -3.71 -35.68 -27.14
C LEU A 643 -3.33 -34.46 -27.97
N ALA A 644 -3.09 -33.31 -27.32
CA ALA A 644 -2.66 -32.09 -28.01
C ALA A 644 -1.29 -32.25 -28.69
N GLY A 645 -0.34 -32.92 -28.01
CA GLY A 645 1.00 -33.22 -28.54
C GLY A 645 0.96 -34.16 -29.74
N ILE A 646 0.17 -35.25 -29.66
CA ILE A 646 -0.07 -36.15 -30.80
C ILE A 646 -0.71 -35.39 -31.97
N ALA A 647 -1.66 -34.50 -31.69
CA ALA A 647 -2.30 -33.68 -32.71
C ALA A 647 -1.30 -32.77 -33.42
N VAL A 648 -0.47 -32.05 -32.66
CA VAL A 648 0.60 -31.18 -33.20
C VAL A 648 1.60 -32.01 -34.01
N TYR A 649 2.05 -33.15 -33.48
CA TYR A 649 2.99 -34.04 -34.16
C TYR A 649 2.45 -34.54 -35.50
N LEU A 650 1.21 -35.04 -35.54
CA LEU A 650 0.59 -35.55 -36.77
C LEU A 650 0.44 -34.46 -37.84
N VAL A 651 0.13 -33.23 -37.42
CA VAL A 651 0.00 -32.10 -38.34
C VAL A 651 1.37 -31.67 -38.88
N VAL A 652 2.37 -31.51 -38.01
CA VAL A 652 3.74 -31.11 -38.40
C VAL A 652 4.39 -32.15 -39.31
N THR A 653 4.21 -33.44 -39.04
CA THR A 653 4.79 -34.53 -39.83
C THR A 653 3.99 -34.83 -41.10
N GLY A 654 2.66 -34.69 -41.08
CA GLY A 654 1.78 -34.97 -42.21
C GLY A 654 1.78 -33.91 -43.32
N PHE A 655 2.20 -32.67 -43.04
CA PHE A 655 2.30 -31.61 -44.04
C PHE A 655 3.51 -31.71 -44.99
N SER A 656 4.36 -32.72 -44.83
CA SER A 656 5.62 -32.86 -45.56
C SER A 656 5.53 -33.52 -46.95
N GLY A 657 4.33 -33.82 -47.50
CA GLY A 657 4.30 -34.67 -48.70
C GLY A 657 3.15 -34.63 -49.72
N GLN A 658 2.02 -33.90 -49.56
CA GLN A 658 0.93 -33.98 -50.56
C GLN A 658 0.21 -32.66 -50.84
N SER A 659 0.05 -32.33 -52.13
CA SER A 659 -0.78 -31.24 -52.65
C SER A 659 -2.25 -31.62 -52.54
N LEU A 660 -3.01 -30.87 -51.73
CA LEU A 660 -4.42 -31.14 -51.44
C LEU A 660 -5.37 -30.25 -52.29
N PRO A 661 -6.57 -30.74 -52.65
CA PRO A 661 -7.55 -30.01 -53.47
C PRO A 661 -8.17 -28.79 -52.75
N PRO A 662 -8.78 -27.82 -53.46
CA PRO A 662 -9.24 -26.53 -52.90
C PRO A 662 -10.30 -26.60 -51.78
N GLN A 663 -11.02 -27.72 -51.62
CA GLN A 663 -11.87 -27.96 -50.43
C GLN A 663 -11.04 -28.20 -49.15
N ALA A 664 -9.78 -28.62 -49.29
CA ALA A 664 -8.82 -28.76 -48.21
C ALA A 664 -8.31 -27.40 -47.69
N GLU A 665 -8.39 -26.32 -48.47
CA GLU A 665 -7.94 -24.98 -48.05
C GLU A 665 -8.81 -24.40 -46.92
N ARG A 666 -10.14 -24.65 -46.97
CA ARG A 666 -11.08 -24.28 -45.90
C ARG A 666 -10.85 -25.11 -44.63
N ALA A 667 -10.58 -26.41 -44.80
CA ALA A 667 -10.20 -27.29 -43.70
C ALA A 667 -8.83 -26.91 -43.09
N ARG A 668 -7.86 -26.51 -43.91
CA ARG A 668 -6.53 -26.03 -43.50
C ARG A 668 -6.60 -24.77 -42.65
N ARG A 669 -7.49 -23.82 -42.97
CA ARG A 669 -7.73 -22.61 -42.16
C ARG A 669 -8.35 -22.91 -40.78
N SER A 670 -9.26 -23.88 -40.69
CA SER A 670 -9.76 -24.36 -39.39
C SER A 670 -8.71 -25.16 -38.61
N SER A 671 -7.86 -25.93 -39.30
CA SER A 671 -6.76 -26.70 -38.69
C SER A 671 -5.65 -25.81 -38.14
N GLY A 672 -5.39 -24.64 -38.74
CA GLY A 672 -4.41 -23.67 -38.22
C GLY A 672 -4.80 -23.11 -36.85
N GLN A 673 -6.10 -22.81 -36.64
CA GLN A 673 -6.60 -22.37 -35.33
C GLN A 673 -6.51 -23.47 -34.29
N LEU A 674 -6.95 -24.68 -34.66
CA LEU A 674 -6.92 -25.85 -33.80
C LEU A 674 -5.47 -26.21 -33.41
N LEU A 675 -4.53 -26.12 -34.36
CA LEU A 675 -3.11 -26.34 -34.13
C LEU A 675 -2.54 -25.32 -33.15
N SER A 676 -2.80 -24.04 -33.37
CA SER A 676 -2.32 -22.98 -32.49
C SER A 676 -2.91 -23.10 -31.07
N SER A 677 -4.17 -23.51 -30.94
CA SER A 677 -4.80 -23.81 -29.64
C SER A 677 -4.19 -25.04 -28.95
N CYS A 678 -3.84 -26.08 -29.70
CA CYS A 678 -3.13 -27.25 -29.16
C CYS A 678 -1.74 -26.86 -28.65
N VAL A 679 -1.00 -26.02 -29.38
CA VAL A 679 0.30 -25.48 -28.95
C VAL A 679 0.15 -24.64 -27.68
N ALA A 680 -0.86 -23.76 -27.63
CA ALA A 680 -1.16 -22.97 -26.42
C ALA A 680 -1.50 -23.86 -25.22
N THR A 681 -2.26 -24.94 -25.43
CA THR A 681 -2.60 -25.92 -24.39
C THR A 681 -1.36 -26.64 -23.85
N VAL A 682 -0.45 -27.07 -24.73
CA VAL A 682 0.80 -27.70 -24.30
C VAL A 682 1.68 -26.71 -23.54
N ALA A 683 1.83 -25.49 -24.04
CA ALA A 683 2.63 -24.44 -23.38
C ALA A 683 2.09 -24.07 -21.99
N ALA A 684 0.76 -24.00 -21.83
CA ALA A 684 0.13 -23.64 -20.57
C ALA A 684 0.16 -24.78 -19.53
N LEU A 685 0.03 -26.04 -19.95
CA LEU A 685 -0.16 -27.17 -19.03
C LEU A 685 1.08 -28.02 -18.80
N PHE A 686 2.09 -27.99 -19.67
CA PHE A 686 3.25 -28.88 -19.58
C PHE A 686 4.03 -28.71 -18.27
N LEU A 687 4.50 -27.49 -17.97
CA LEU A 687 5.28 -27.22 -16.76
C LEU A 687 4.48 -27.47 -15.47
N PRO A 688 3.23 -26.99 -15.32
CA PRO A 688 2.40 -27.31 -14.15
C PRO A 688 2.20 -28.81 -13.92
N THR A 689 1.99 -29.56 -15.00
CA THR A 689 1.75 -31.01 -14.90
C THR A 689 3.03 -31.76 -14.57
N LEU A 690 4.15 -31.40 -15.21
CA LEU A 690 5.46 -32.01 -14.94
C LEU A 690 5.88 -31.76 -13.49
N PHE A 691 5.76 -30.53 -13.03
CA PHE A 691 6.12 -30.14 -11.67
C PHE A 691 5.21 -30.80 -10.63
N GLY A 692 3.93 -30.93 -10.93
CA GLY A 692 2.98 -31.69 -10.12
C GLY A 692 3.37 -33.17 -9.95
N TRP A 693 3.80 -33.83 -11.04
CA TRP A 693 4.31 -35.21 -10.95
C TRP A 693 5.63 -35.30 -10.18
N LEU A 694 6.57 -34.40 -10.41
CA LEU A 694 7.84 -34.36 -9.68
C LEU A 694 7.61 -34.18 -8.17
N GLN A 695 6.66 -33.33 -7.77
CA GLN A 695 6.26 -33.17 -6.37
C GLN A 695 5.75 -34.48 -5.77
N VAL A 696 4.94 -35.25 -6.51
CA VAL A 696 4.43 -36.55 -6.05
C VAL A 696 5.55 -37.57 -5.83
N PHE A 697 6.65 -37.45 -6.58
CA PHE A 697 7.85 -38.29 -6.42
C PHE A 697 8.87 -37.74 -5.42
N GLY A 698 8.50 -36.75 -4.60
CA GLY A 698 9.34 -36.22 -3.52
C GLY A 698 10.37 -35.16 -3.94
N ALA A 699 10.17 -34.50 -5.08
CA ALA A 699 11.02 -33.39 -5.52
C ALA A 699 10.54 -32.05 -4.93
N ASP A 700 10.85 -31.79 -3.66
CA ASP A 700 10.35 -30.61 -2.94
C ASP A 700 10.86 -29.26 -3.49
N TRP A 701 12.03 -29.24 -4.13
CA TRP A 701 12.61 -28.03 -4.74
C TRP A 701 11.70 -27.37 -5.79
N VAL A 702 10.85 -28.16 -6.43
CA VAL A 702 9.90 -27.71 -7.46
C VAL A 702 8.82 -26.78 -6.89
N THR A 703 8.57 -26.88 -5.59
CA THR A 703 7.59 -26.05 -4.87
C THR A 703 8.17 -24.76 -4.29
N SER A 704 9.48 -24.50 -4.50
CA SER A 704 10.18 -23.35 -3.94
C SER A 704 10.57 -22.32 -5.01
N GLY A 705 10.42 -21.03 -4.68
CA GLY A 705 10.95 -19.91 -5.46
C GLY A 705 10.54 -19.91 -6.93
N PHE A 706 11.51 -19.75 -7.83
CA PHE A 706 11.30 -19.53 -9.27
C PHE A 706 10.45 -20.60 -9.98
N CYS A 707 10.57 -21.88 -9.61
CA CYS A 707 9.86 -22.97 -10.29
C CYS A 707 8.34 -22.92 -10.08
N LEU A 708 7.91 -22.54 -8.88
CA LEU A 708 6.48 -22.34 -8.57
C LEU A 708 5.91 -21.19 -9.41
N TYR A 709 6.61 -20.05 -9.44
CA TYR A 709 6.20 -18.86 -10.19
C TYR A 709 6.13 -19.15 -11.70
N LEU A 710 7.10 -19.88 -12.24
CA LEU A 710 7.12 -20.26 -13.66
C LEU A 710 5.97 -21.21 -14.02
N SER A 711 5.67 -22.18 -13.15
CA SER A 711 4.53 -23.08 -13.32
C SER A 711 3.21 -22.30 -13.34
N GLU A 712 2.98 -21.43 -12.35
CA GLU A 712 1.75 -20.65 -12.27
C GLU A 712 1.62 -19.64 -13.41
N LEU A 713 2.72 -19.02 -13.83
CA LEU A 713 2.78 -18.18 -15.02
C LEU A 713 2.25 -18.92 -16.26
N CYS A 714 2.75 -20.12 -16.51
CA CYS A 714 2.30 -20.94 -17.63
C CYS A 714 0.81 -21.27 -17.50
N PHE A 715 0.38 -21.72 -16.34
CA PHE A 715 -1.00 -22.15 -16.10
C PHE A 715 -2.01 -21.01 -16.32
N TYR A 716 -1.78 -19.84 -15.72
CA TYR A 716 -2.72 -18.72 -15.81
C TYR A 716 -2.69 -17.98 -17.16
N SER A 717 -1.67 -18.20 -17.99
CA SER A 717 -1.53 -17.56 -19.32
C SER A 717 -2.45 -18.13 -20.42
N GLN A 718 -3.21 -19.20 -20.16
CA GLN A 718 -3.94 -19.94 -21.19
C GLN A 718 -4.91 -19.08 -22.03
N GLY A 719 -5.68 -18.18 -21.39
CA GLY A 719 -6.62 -17.29 -22.09
C GLY A 719 -5.91 -16.25 -22.96
N LEU A 720 -4.74 -15.76 -22.51
CA LEU A 720 -3.90 -14.85 -23.29
C LEU A 720 -3.33 -15.55 -24.54
N LEU A 721 -2.78 -16.76 -24.38
CA LEU A 721 -2.23 -17.54 -25.49
C LEU A 721 -3.30 -17.88 -26.54
N ASN A 722 -4.49 -18.27 -26.08
CA ASN A 722 -5.64 -18.49 -26.95
C ASN A 722 -6.10 -17.21 -27.67
N ALA A 723 -6.05 -16.05 -26.99
CA ALA A 723 -6.42 -14.78 -27.60
C ALA A 723 -5.45 -14.34 -28.69
N LEU A 724 -4.14 -14.52 -28.46
CA LEU A 724 -3.11 -14.27 -29.47
C LEU A 724 -3.35 -15.17 -30.69
N SER A 725 -3.59 -16.47 -30.46
CA SER A 725 -3.95 -17.42 -31.51
C SER A 725 -5.17 -16.94 -32.32
N TRP A 726 -6.21 -16.49 -31.64
CA TRP A 726 -7.45 -16.02 -32.26
C TRP A 726 -7.28 -14.72 -33.05
N ALA A 727 -6.54 -13.74 -32.50
CA ALA A 727 -6.32 -12.43 -33.11
C ALA A 727 -5.57 -12.54 -34.45
N PHE A 728 -4.60 -13.45 -34.53
CA PHE A 728 -3.85 -13.71 -35.75
C PHE A 728 -4.57 -14.65 -36.73
N ASN A 729 -5.76 -15.17 -36.38
CA ASN A 729 -6.49 -16.05 -37.27
C ASN A 729 -7.01 -15.31 -38.53
N PRO A 730 -6.70 -15.80 -39.75
CA PRO A 730 -7.19 -15.19 -40.99
C PRO A 730 -8.72 -15.10 -41.06
N SER A 731 -9.44 -16.07 -40.51
CA SER A 731 -10.91 -16.12 -40.51
C SER A 731 -11.52 -15.04 -39.62
N TYR A 732 -10.90 -14.75 -38.46
CA TYR A 732 -11.29 -13.63 -37.62
C TYR A 732 -11.00 -12.29 -38.32
N ARG A 733 -9.81 -12.11 -38.89
CA ARG A 733 -9.47 -10.89 -39.65
C ARG A 733 -10.47 -10.63 -40.77
N VAL A 734 -10.81 -11.64 -41.56
CA VAL A 734 -11.81 -11.53 -42.63
C VAL A 734 -13.20 -11.18 -42.08
N ALA A 735 -13.62 -11.79 -40.97
CA ALA A 735 -14.90 -11.48 -40.33
C ALA A 735 -14.95 -10.03 -39.82
N ARG A 736 -13.87 -9.55 -39.18
CA ARG A 736 -13.71 -8.16 -38.73
C ARG A 736 -13.74 -7.16 -39.89
N TYR A 737 -12.98 -7.43 -40.96
CA TYR A 737 -12.96 -6.57 -42.15
C TYR A 737 -14.32 -6.54 -42.85
N ARG A 738 -15.01 -7.68 -42.99
CA ARG A 738 -16.35 -7.72 -43.60
C ARG A 738 -17.42 -7.06 -42.73
N GLY A 739 -17.31 -7.16 -41.40
CA GLY A 739 -18.19 -6.45 -40.47
C GLY A 739 -18.01 -4.93 -40.52
N ASN A 740 -16.78 -4.44 -40.73
CA ASN A 740 -16.49 -3.01 -40.87
C ASN A 740 -16.78 -2.46 -42.28
N ASN A 741 -16.69 -3.28 -43.35
CA ASN A 741 -16.94 -2.87 -44.74
C ASN A 741 -18.38 -3.14 -45.23
N ALA A 742 -19.32 -3.50 -44.35
CA ALA A 742 -20.74 -3.49 -44.70
C ALA A 742 -21.27 -2.06 -45.03
N THR A 743 -20.44 -1.03 -44.85
CA THR A 743 -20.69 0.36 -45.27
C THR A 743 -19.87 0.83 -46.48
N GLY A 744 -19.06 -0.03 -47.14
CA GLY A 744 -18.24 0.40 -48.27
C GLY A 744 -17.74 -0.76 -49.15
N GLY A 745 -18.31 -0.88 -50.34
CA GLY A 745 -18.22 -2.03 -51.25
C GLY A 745 -16.88 -2.34 -51.95
N GLU A 746 -15.72 -2.01 -51.37
CA GLU A 746 -14.41 -2.19 -52.07
C GLU A 746 -13.39 -3.10 -51.36
N GLY A 747 -13.82 -3.98 -50.46
CA GLY A 747 -12.92 -4.90 -49.75
C GLY A 747 -12.51 -6.19 -50.49
N ALA A 748 -12.98 -6.43 -51.72
CA ALA A 748 -12.85 -7.73 -52.37
C ALA A 748 -11.57 -7.96 -53.21
N ARG A 749 -10.69 -6.95 -53.37
CA ARG A 749 -9.50 -7.05 -54.26
C ARG A 749 -8.16 -7.32 -53.58
N LEU A 750 -8.03 -7.22 -52.26
CA LEU A 750 -6.73 -7.37 -51.56
C LEU A 750 -6.50 -8.73 -50.88
N MET A 751 -7.40 -9.70 -51.07
CA MET A 751 -7.33 -11.03 -50.43
C MET A 751 -7.50 -12.17 -51.45
N ALA A 752 -6.84 -12.06 -52.61
CA ALA A 752 -6.48 -13.21 -53.44
C ALA A 752 -5.10 -13.76 -52.97
N PRO A 753 -4.79 -15.04 -53.22
CA PRO A 753 -4.03 -15.91 -52.32
C PRO A 753 -2.53 -15.62 -52.33
N ASN A 754 -1.94 -15.65 -51.13
CA ASN A 754 -0.60 -16.17 -50.88
C ASN A 754 -0.69 -17.19 -49.75
#